data_AF-B0JK17-F1
#
_entry.id   AF-B0JK17-F1
#
_cell.length_a   1.000
_cell.length_b   1.000
_cell.length_c   1.000
_cell.angle_alpha   90.00
_cell.angle_beta   90.00
_cell.angle_gamma   90.00
#
_symmetry.space_group_name_H-M   'P 1'
#
loop_
_entity.id
_entity.type
_entity.pdbx_description
1 polymer ?
#
loop_
_entity_poly.entity_id
_entity_poly.type
_entity_poly.pdbx_seq_one_letter_code
_entity_poly.pdbx_strand_id
1 'polypeptide(L)'
;MTYNTATGSGTITVGTETDTFTSIESFDGFKGTEYNDVIFGGTASEYWGALSGGGGNDTISGNAGFDYIYGENGNDVLNGGDDSDYLYGGDGNDVLNGGAGSDNILGGNGNDLLNGDAGDDYFTGDEGDNDTINGGAGSDSYAADYSYGSSGLTMTYDTAGSGTITVGTETDTFTSIESFNGFKGTDYNDVIFGGTRVYYYETLYGGSGNDTISGNAGGDYIYGENGNDVLNGGDGYDDLYGGNGNDTLQGTDGGTGEYDDLVGGSGNDRFILADTTKTFYDDGLTATEGTSDYATIADFSTIDDIIQLRGSSSDYLLTVSGSTTKLYINKPGNEADELIAYISNQTALSLTASYFSYVSSPTLPSITLAVSPASVTEDGTTNLVYTFTRTGVTTDALTVNYTVSGTATNGTDYASIPTSVTFAAGSSTATVTVDPTADTTVESDETVILTLAAGTGYTIGTTTPVTGTITNDDLILPSITLAISPSSVTEDGTSNLIYIFIRTGDTTNPLTVNYSIGGTATNGTDYTLLPTSVTFEANSAIATVTVDPTADTIVESDETVILALAAGTGYTVGTPNAATGTINNDDTSVTSQLSINDITVVEGKDNNAILTVTVDNPNPQPITFNYTTAPINATANVDYTSKTGTITIAPNTATATISIPLLNDNLNEPDEVFTVTLSNPVNATVNPDEAIGQVIITDTLQSAITRTLPNNVENLRLIGTNNINGTGNAGNNKITGNSGNNQINGRAGIDTLTGGLGADTFIFQFGQSTISTSDRITDFAINSDKIDLLTQGGLPMSAPSSFSRAANSTVTTLQNLVNQVFTDANGATTGNQELAVNSAALVQVTTGAIAGTYLVINDSTDGFQSSNDLLMNITGFTGTLPALGSIPVGNFFV
;
A
#
# COMPACT_ATOMS: atom_id res chain seq x y z
N MET A 1 5.04 -5.95 26.72
CA MET A 1 4.02 -4.88 26.84
C MET A 1 3.45 -4.55 25.46
N THR A 2 2.24 -3.99 25.37
CA THR A 2 1.79 -3.24 24.19
C THR A 2 1.54 -1.79 24.61
N TYR A 3 2.04 -0.79 23.87
CA TYR A 3 1.85 0.62 24.19
C TYR A 3 1.43 1.43 22.96
N ASN A 4 0.44 2.31 23.11
CA ASN A 4 0.03 3.26 22.09
C ASN A 4 0.38 4.68 22.55
N THR A 5 1.45 5.22 21.96
CA THR A 5 2.01 6.54 22.30
C THR A 5 1.04 7.69 22.07
N ALA A 6 0.08 7.58 21.15
CA ALA A 6 -0.92 8.63 20.93
C ALA A 6 -1.97 8.74 22.04
N THR A 7 -2.15 7.68 22.84
CA THR A 7 -3.22 7.60 23.84
C THR A 7 -2.73 7.25 25.24
N GLY A 8 -1.43 7.01 25.42
CA GLY A 8 -0.84 6.50 26.66
C GLY A 8 -1.51 5.21 27.15
N SER A 9 -2.04 4.39 26.23
CA SER A 9 -2.89 3.24 26.57
C SER A 9 -2.30 1.94 26.05
N GLY A 10 -2.53 0.85 26.77
CA GLY A 10 -1.85 -0.39 26.46
C GLY A 10 -2.18 -1.55 27.39
N THR A 11 -1.37 -2.60 27.29
CA THR A 11 -1.51 -3.82 28.09
C THR A 11 -0.15 -4.32 28.58
N ILE A 12 -0.14 -4.85 29.80
CA ILE A 12 0.97 -5.62 30.35
C ILE A 12 0.47 -7.04 30.50
N THR A 13 1.18 -8.01 29.90
CA THR A 13 0.81 -9.42 29.96
C THR A 13 1.97 -10.21 30.53
N VAL A 14 1.71 -11.00 31.58
CA VAL A 14 2.67 -11.94 32.17
C VAL A 14 2.00 -13.31 32.25
N GLY A 15 2.46 -14.26 31.44
CA GLY A 15 1.82 -15.57 31.30
C GLY A 15 0.39 -15.45 30.76
N THR A 16 -0.61 -15.80 31.58
CA THR A 16 -2.04 -15.70 31.23
C THR A 16 -2.75 -14.48 31.81
N GLU A 17 -2.06 -13.70 32.65
CA GLU A 17 -2.63 -12.51 33.28
C GLU A 17 -2.34 -11.29 32.40
N THR A 18 -3.36 -10.49 32.15
CA THR A 18 -3.26 -9.26 31.35
C THR A 18 -3.91 -8.11 32.10
N ASP A 19 -3.11 -7.10 32.43
CA ASP A 19 -3.57 -5.82 32.94
C ASP A 19 -3.66 -4.80 31.79
N THR A 20 -4.73 -4.00 31.79
CA THR A 20 -4.93 -2.92 30.83
C THR A 20 -4.76 -1.58 31.51
N PHE A 21 -4.04 -0.65 30.88
CA PHE A 21 -3.89 0.72 31.37
C PHE A 21 -4.28 1.72 30.29
N THR A 22 -4.68 2.91 30.72
CA THR A 22 -5.09 4.00 29.84
C THR A 22 -4.60 5.32 30.38
N SER A 23 -4.13 6.20 29.50
CA SER A 23 -3.62 7.53 29.86
C SER A 23 -2.44 7.49 30.85
N ILE A 24 -1.55 6.50 30.71
CA ILE A 24 -0.27 6.47 31.41
C ILE A 24 0.76 7.25 30.58
N GLU A 25 1.33 8.26 31.22
CA GLU A 25 2.23 9.23 30.62
C GLU A 25 3.71 8.92 30.89
N SER A 26 4.02 8.10 31.91
CA SER A 26 5.37 7.65 32.28
C SER A 26 5.32 6.35 33.08
N PHE A 27 6.37 5.53 32.96
CA PHE A 27 6.62 4.33 33.76
C PHE A 27 7.91 4.51 34.57
N ASP A 28 7.76 4.71 35.88
CA ASP A 28 8.88 4.88 36.81
C ASP A 28 9.09 3.58 37.63
N GLY A 29 10.31 3.05 37.59
CA GLY A 29 10.71 1.83 38.29
C GLY A 29 10.09 0.55 37.72
N PHE A 30 9.83 0.52 36.41
CA PHE A 30 9.31 -0.68 35.75
C PHE A 30 10.45 -1.68 35.54
N LYS A 31 10.30 -2.87 36.14
CA LYS A 31 11.25 -3.97 35.98
C LYS A 31 10.57 -5.15 35.31
N GLY A 32 11.19 -5.65 34.25
CA GLY A 32 10.82 -6.90 33.60
C GLY A 32 11.13 -8.12 34.46
N THR A 33 11.11 -9.27 33.82
CA THR A 33 11.20 -10.59 34.43
C THR A 33 12.61 -11.17 34.23
N GLU A 34 12.76 -12.48 34.42
CA GLU A 34 14.00 -13.21 34.12
C GLU A 34 13.98 -13.82 32.69
N TYR A 35 13.01 -13.43 31.88
CA TYR A 35 12.80 -13.89 30.51
C TYR A 35 12.76 -12.69 29.56
N ASN A 36 12.95 -12.95 28.27
CA ASN A 36 12.85 -11.95 27.21
C ASN A 36 11.55 -11.13 27.28
N ASP A 37 11.70 -9.86 27.57
CA ASP A 37 10.64 -8.90 27.77
C ASP A 37 10.61 -7.83 26.68
N VAL A 38 9.43 -7.22 26.51
CA VAL A 38 9.25 -6.05 25.65
C VAL A 38 8.67 -4.94 26.51
N ILE A 39 9.43 -3.86 26.71
CA ILE A 39 9.13 -2.79 27.64
C ILE A 39 9.07 -1.46 26.88
N PHE A 40 8.06 -0.65 27.17
CA PHE A 40 7.91 0.69 26.60
C PHE A 40 7.80 1.71 27.73
N GLY A 41 8.47 2.84 27.56
CA GLY A 41 8.39 4.02 28.41
C GLY A 41 7.16 4.87 28.11
N GLY A 42 7.24 6.14 28.53
CA GLY A 42 6.12 7.08 28.54
C GLY A 42 5.91 7.85 27.25
N THR A 43 5.09 8.89 27.32
CA THR A 43 4.88 9.86 26.23
C THR A 43 5.17 11.30 26.66
N ALA A 44 5.60 11.51 27.90
CA ALA A 44 5.71 12.82 28.49
C ALA A 44 7.17 13.20 28.70
N SER A 45 7.65 14.16 27.90
CA SER A 45 9.02 14.65 27.92
C SER A 45 9.47 15.35 29.21
N GLU A 46 8.54 15.67 30.12
CA GLU A 46 8.84 16.35 31.40
C GLU A 46 9.16 15.38 32.55
N TYR A 47 9.03 14.07 32.34
CA TYR A 47 9.19 13.07 33.40
C TYR A 47 10.39 12.16 33.13
N TRP A 48 11.00 11.69 34.21
CA TRP A 48 12.03 10.68 34.12
C TRP A 48 11.39 9.29 34.10
N GLY A 49 11.78 8.44 33.15
CA GLY A 49 11.47 7.02 33.18
C GLY A 49 12.62 6.23 33.80
N ALA A 50 12.29 5.12 34.46
CA ALA A 50 13.30 4.17 34.93
C ALA A 50 12.83 2.77 34.55
N LEU A 51 13.47 2.20 33.52
CA LEU A 51 13.11 0.95 32.87
C LEU A 51 14.25 -0.05 33.04
N SER A 52 13.93 -1.27 33.44
CA SER A 52 14.89 -2.37 33.59
C SER A 52 14.33 -3.64 32.94
N GLY A 53 15.13 -4.28 32.08
CA GLY A 53 14.81 -5.53 31.40
C GLY A 53 14.77 -6.71 32.38
N GLY A 54 15.88 -6.90 33.09
CA GLY A 54 16.02 -7.91 34.12
C GLY A 54 16.94 -9.03 33.67
N GLY A 55 16.39 -10.21 33.38
CA GLY A 55 17.17 -11.28 32.78
C GLY A 55 16.55 -11.70 31.46
N GLY A 56 17.37 -12.21 30.55
CA GLY A 56 16.92 -12.61 29.22
C GLY A 56 17.26 -11.54 28.19
N ASN A 57 16.88 -11.78 26.93
CA ASN A 57 17.18 -10.84 25.85
C ASN A 57 15.98 -9.92 25.66
N ASP A 58 16.09 -8.71 26.16
CA ASP A 58 15.01 -7.75 26.30
C ASP A 58 15.01 -6.72 25.17
N THR A 59 13.84 -6.14 24.92
CA THR A 59 13.69 -5.00 24.02
C THR A 59 13.01 -3.87 24.76
N ILE A 60 13.74 -2.78 25.00
CA ILE A 60 13.29 -1.66 25.81
C ILE A 60 13.35 -0.37 25.00
N SER A 61 12.27 0.40 25.03
CA SER A 61 12.20 1.71 24.37
C SER A 61 11.67 2.77 25.32
N GLY A 62 12.44 3.83 25.57
CA GLY A 62 12.07 4.97 26.42
C GLY A 62 10.96 5.83 25.81
N ASN A 63 11.08 6.09 24.51
CA ASN A 63 10.22 6.93 23.69
C ASN A 63 10.49 8.43 23.88
N ALA A 64 9.86 9.09 24.85
CA ALA A 64 10.00 10.55 24.99
C ALA A 64 10.21 10.92 26.45
N GLY A 65 11.16 11.82 26.68
CA GLY A 65 11.59 12.25 28.00
C GLY A 65 12.90 11.60 28.41
N PHE A 66 13.56 12.20 29.41
CA PHE A 66 14.83 11.69 29.94
C PHE A 66 14.61 10.32 30.58
N ASP A 67 15.11 9.26 29.99
CA ASP A 67 14.91 7.88 30.42
C ASP A 67 16.20 7.25 30.93
N TYR A 68 16.10 6.54 32.06
CA TYR A 68 17.12 5.61 32.53
C TYR A 68 16.73 4.20 32.12
N ILE A 69 17.50 3.60 31.21
CA ILE A 69 17.24 2.28 30.63
C ILE A 69 18.38 1.33 30.98
N TYR A 70 18.04 0.21 31.61
CA TYR A 70 18.99 -0.84 32.00
C TYR A 70 18.57 -2.18 31.36
N GLY A 71 19.44 -2.80 30.57
CA GLY A 71 19.23 -4.15 30.03
C GLY A 71 19.32 -5.21 31.14
N GLU A 72 20.40 -5.15 31.93
CA GLU A 72 20.81 -6.11 32.96
C GLU A 72 21.50 -7.36 32.39
N ASN A 73 20.92 -8.57 32.40
CA ASN A 73 21.62 -9.77 31.90
C ASN A 73 20.96 -10.29 30.63
N GLY A 74 21.73 -10.49 29.57
CA GLY A 74 21.26 -11.03 28.30
C GLY A 74 21.69 -10.13 27.15
N ASN A 75 21.35 -10.52 25.92
CA ASN A 75 21.65 -9.68 24.75
C ASN A 75 20.45 -8.78 24.46
N ASP A 76 20.53 -7.54 24.90
CA ASP A 76 19.43 -6.59 24.96
C ASP A 76 19.43 -5.60 23.79
N VAL A 77 18.25 -5.07 23.49
CA VAL A 77 18.07 -4.00 22.51
C VAL A 77 17.42 -2.81 23.21
N LEU A 78 18.20 -1.75 23.42
CA LEU A 78 17.77 -0.54 24.12
C LEU A 78 17.65 0.63 23.13
N ASN A 79 16.60 1.42 23.28
CA ASN A 79 16.38 2.64 22.51
C ASN A 79 15.91 3.75 23.46
N GLY A 80 16.69 4.82 23.59
CA GLY A 80 16.35 5.99 24.40
C GLY A 80 15.11 6.68 23.83
N GLY A 81 15.25 7.24 22.63
CA GLY A 81 14.15 7.84 21.87
C GLY A 81 14.39 9.32 21.66
N ASP A 82 13.47 10.17 22.12
CA ASP A 82 13.59 11.62 22.12
C ASP A 82 14.04 12.09 23.51
N ASP A 83 14.83 13.18 23.53
CA ASP A 83 15.46 13.80 24.71
C ASP A 83 16.75 13.08 25.16
N SER A 84 17.45 13.66 26.14
CA SER A 84 18.74 13.13 26.63
C SER A 84 18.50 11.93 27.54
N ASP A 85 19.11 10.79 27.24
CA ASP A 85 18.85 9.53 27.93
C ASP A 85 20.11 8.93 28.58
N TYR A 86 19.89 7.94 29.45
CA TYR A 86 20.94 7.11 30.03
C TYR A 86 20.65 5.65 29.71
N LEU A 87 21.53 5.00 28.95
CA LEU A 87 21.41 3.61 28.54
C LEU A 87 22.57 2.80 29.11
N TYR A 88 22.26 1.69 29.76
CA TYR A 88 23.23 0.69 30.22
C TYR A 88 22.83 -0.72 29.78
N GLY A 89 23.65 -1.38 28.95
CA GLY A 89 23.40 -2.73 28.45
C GLY A 89 23.47 -3.76 29.58
N GLY A 90 24.65 -3.92 30.17
CA GLY A 90 24.87 -4.82 31.29
C GLY A 90 25.76 -5.99 30.90
N ASP A 91 25.33 -7.22 31.15
CA ASP A 91 26.06 -8.44 30.76
C ASP A 91 25.46 -9.02 29.48
N GLY A 92 26.18 -9.02 28.36
CA GLY A 92 25.72 -9.60 27.10
C GLY A 92 26.26 -8.86 25.89
N ASN A 93 25.86 -9.28 24.69
CA ASN A 93 26.18 -8.49 23.48
C ASN A 93 24.96 -7.64 23.14
N ASP A 94 25.00 -6.37 23.50
CA ASP A 94 23.87 -5.47 23.52
C ASP A 94 23.86 -4.52 22.31
N VAL A 95 22.68 -4.01 21.99
CA VAL A 95 22.47 -2.98 20.97
C VAL A 95 21.80 -1.77 21.62
N LEU A 96 22.53 -0.68 21.77
CA LEU A 96 22.06 0.55 22.40
C LEU A 96 21.97 1.65 21.35
N ASN A 97 20.80 2.28 21.22
CA ASN A 97 20.59 3.45 20.37
C ASN A 97 20.08 4.60 21.24
N GLY A 98 20.85 5.69 21.33
CA GLY A 98 20.49 6.90 22.09
C GLY A 98 19.25 7.55 21.50
N GLY A 99 19.32 7.94 20.23
CA GLY A 99 18.21 8.52 19.50
C GLY A 99 18.44 10.00 19.27
N ALA A 100 17.51 10.85 19.69
CA ALA A 100 17.63 12.30 19.56
C ALA A 100 17.86 12.92 20.92
N GLY A 101 19.06 13.37 21.24
CA GLY A 101 19.38 13.75 22.60
C GLY A 101 20.86 14.03 22.79
N SER A 102 21.26 14.19 24.04
CA SER A 102 22.68 14.14 24.41
C SER A 102 22.77 12.99 25.37
N ASP A 103 23.06 11.82 24.83
CA ASP A 103 22.82 10.56 25.50
C ASP A 103 24.06 10.06 26.22
N ASN A 104 23.85 9.30 27.30
CA ASN A 104 24.91 8.63 28.04
C ASN A 104 24.76 7.14 27.78
N ILE A 105 25.70 6.55 27.03
CA ILE A 105 25.57 5.20 26.50
C ILE A 105 26.73 4.34 27.03
N LEU A 106 26.38 3.27 27.73
CA LEU A 106 27.31 2.37 28.38
C LEU A 106 26.96 0.93 27.99
N GLY A 107 27.87 0.25 27.27
CA GLY A 107 27.65 -1.14 26.84
C GLY A 107 27.62 -2.10 28.02
N GLY A 108 28.73 -2.19 28.74
CA GLY A 108 28.90 -3.12 29.86
C GLY A 108 29.87 -4.23 29.47
N ASN A 109 29.60 -5.46 29.91
CA ASN A 109 30.41 -6.62 29.54
C ASN A 109 29.82 -7.28 28.28
N GLY A 110 30.67 -7.62 27.33
CA GLY A 110 30.34 -8.29 26.07
C GLY A 110 30.54 -7.38 24.87
N ASN A 111 30.43 -7.93 23.66
CA ASN A 111 30.72 -7.16 22.45
C ASN A 111 29.48 -6.35 22.04
N ASP A 112 29.51 -5.05 22.29
CA ASP A 112 28.35 -4.17 22.18
C ASP A 112 28.34 -3.33 20.91
N LEU A 113 27.13 -2.94 20.49
CA LEU A 113 26.90 -1.96 19.44
C LEU A 113 26.24 -0.71 20.05
N LEU A 114 26.99 0.38 20.10
CA LEU A 114 26.58 1.64 20.72
C LEU A 114 26.41 2.73 19.65
N ASN A 115 25.19 3.22 19.45
CA ASN A 115 24.87 4.29 18.51
C ASN A 115 24.31 5.51 19.26
N GLY A 116 24.95 6.67 19.10
CA GLY A 116 24.47 7.95 19.66
C GLY A 116 23.30 8.54 18.86
N ASP A 117 23.35 8.36 17.54
CA ASP A 117 22.42 8.93 16.57
C ASP A 117 22.54 10.47 16.47
N ALA A 118 21.70 11.26 17.13
CA ALA A 118 21.65 12.71 16.93
C ALA A 118 21.78 13.50 18.23
N GLY A 119 22.80 14.35 18.27
CA GLY A 119 23.12 15.30 19.33
C GLY A 119 24.51 14.98 19.92
N ASP A 120 24.87 15.64 21.02
CA ASP A 120 26.23 15.51 21.57
C ASP A 120 26.25 14.36 22.60
N ASP A 121 26.77 13.20 22.19
CA ASP A 121 26.65 11.96 22.97
C ASP A 121 27.93 11.61 23.75
N TYR A 122 27.73 10.88 24.84
CA TYR A 122 28.80 10.43 25.74
C TYR A 122 28.79 8.92 25.89
N PHE A 123 29.88 8.30 25.47
CA PHE A 123 30.10 6.85 25.55
C PHE A 123 31.11 6.54 26.65
N THR A 124 30.85 5.47 27.41
CA THR A 124 31.90 4.83 28.20
C THR A 124 32.07 3.38 27.80
N GLY A 125 33.33 2.97 27.66
CA GLY A 125 33.72 1.61 27.36
C GLY A 125 34.41 0.99 28.56
N ASP A 126 34.25 -0.33 28.69
CA ASP A 126 34.99 -1.15 29.64
C ASP A 126 36.07 -1.94 28.89
N GLU A 127 37.04 -2.48 29.62
CA GLU A 127 38.05 -3.36 29.02
C GLU A 127 37.52 -4.79 28.84
N GLY A 128 37.92 -5.44 27.74
CA GLY A 128 37.87 -6.89 27.63
C GLY A 128 36.94 -7.44 26.56
N ASP A 129 36.32 -6.55 25.77
CA ASP A 129 35.37 -6.88 24.72
C ASP A 129 35.74 -6.21 23.38
N ASN A 130 34.95 -6.43 22.34
CA ASN A 130 35.14 -5.82 21.02
C ASN A 130 33.92 -4.99 20.64
N ASP A 131 33.92 -3.75 21.07
CA ASP A 131 32.79 -2.85 20.91
C ASP A 131 32.82 -2.12 19.58
N THR A 132 31.62 -1.79 19.09
CA THR A 132 31.41 -0.95 17.93
C THR A 132 30.65 0.30 18.34
N ILE A 133 31.31 1.45 18.26
CA ILE A 133 30.79 2.73 18.73
C ILE A 133 30.59 3.65 17.53
N ASN A 134 29.43 4.31 17.47
CA ASN A 134 29.14 5.30 16.45
C ASN A 134 28.49 6.52 17.10
N GLY A 135 29.21 7.63 17.18
CA GLY A 135 28.69 8.89 17.73
C GLY A 135 27.50 9.41 16.93
N GLY A 136 27.58 9.32 15.61
CA GLY A 136 26.52 9.80 14.73
C GLY A 136 26.70 11.29 14.42
N ALA A 137 25.70 12.10 14.74
CA ALA A 137 25.65 13.52 14.38
C ALA A 137 25.68 14.41 15.63
N GLY A 138 26.83 15.01 15.91
CA GLY A 138 26.98 15.97 17.00
C GLY A 138 28.45 16.22 17.26
N SER A 139 28.77 16.53 18.51
CA SER A 139 30.14 16.46 19.02
C SER A 139 30.23 15.41 20.11
N ASP A 140 30.69 14.24 19.72
CA ASP A 140 30.57 13.01 20.49
C ASP A 140 31.86 12.70 21.24
N SER A 141 31.72 12.11 22.43
CA SER A 141 32.82 11.90 23.36
C SER A 141 32.88 10.45 23.81
N TYR A 142 34.07 9.83 23.70
CA TYR A 142 34.31 8.48 24.17
C TYR A 142 35.35 8.46 25.30
N ALA A 143 34.94 8.04 26.49
CA ALA A 143 35.83 7.87 27.64
C ALA A 143 35.99 6.39 27.97
N ALA A 144 37.23 5.93 28.08
CA ALA A 144 37.51 4.55 28.45
C ALA A 144 38.74 4.49 29.37
N ASP A 145 38.71 3.53 30.30
CA ASP A 145 39.79 3.27 31.24
C ASP A 145 40.41 1.90 30.97
N TYR A 146 41.56 1.88 30.27
CA TYR A 146 42.31 0.66 29.94
C TYR A 146 43.41 0.32 30.96
N SER A 147 43.36 0.87 32.18
CA SER A 147 44.40 0.68 33.22
C SER A 147 44.75 -0.78 33.54
N TYR A 148 43.80 -1.70 33.39
CA TYR A 148 43.95 -3.12 33.71
C TYR A 148 44.32 -3.98 32.49
N GLY A 149 44.59 -3.33 31.35
CA GLY A 149 44.86 -3.98 30.07
C GLY A 149 46.03 -4.94 30.15
N SER A 150 45.96 -6.03 29.38
CA SER A 150 46.94 -7.12 29.46
C SER A 150 48.21 -6.92 28.62
N SER A 151 48.25 -5.86 27.79
CA SER A 151 49.37 -5.47 26.92
C SER A 151 49.24 -3.98 26.56
N GLY A 152 50.23 -3.43 25.86
CA GLY A 152 50.16 -2.05 25.36
C GLY A 152 48.99 -1.82 24.40
N LEU A 153 48.39 -0.64 24.54
CA LEU A 153 47.30 -0.10 23.76
C LEU A 153 47.83 0.56 22.50
N THR A 154 47.20 0.27 21.37
CA THR A 154 47.46 0.98 20.12
C THR A 154 46.16 1.56 19.60
N MET A 155 46.08 2.89 19.59
CA MET A 155 45.00 3.63 18.96
C MET A 155 45.36 3.98 17.50
N THR A 156 44.39 3.89 16.60
CA THR A 156 44.42 4.56 15.30
C THR A 156 43.31 5.60 15.28
N TYR A 157 43.58 6.79 14.75
CA TYR A 157 42.59 7.85 14.65
C TYR A 157 42.79 8.62 13.35
N ASP A 158 41.72 8.84 12.59
CA ASP A 158 41.72 9.63 11.37
C ASP A 158 41.05 11.01 11.56
N THR A 159 41.19 11.88 10.56
CA THR A 159 40.62 13.24 10.60
C THR A 159 39.09 13.28 10.49
N ALA A 160 38.43 12.14 10.28
CA ALA A 160 36.98 12.02 10.22
C ALA A 160 36.39 11.46 11.54
N GLY A 161 37.17 11.42 12.62
CA GLY A 161 36.70 10.95 13.92
C GLY A 161 36.57 9.42 14.00
N SER A 162 37.26 8.68 13.13
CA SER A 162 37.13 7.23 13.03
C SER A 162 38.44 6.50 13.33
N GLY A 163 38.33 5.31 13.90
CA GLY A 163 39.52 4.63 14.39
C GLY A 163 39.27 3.30 15.07
N THR A 164 40.33 2.83 15.72
CA THR A 164 40.35 1.57 16.46
C THR A 164 41.20 1.73 17.71
N ILE A 165 40.84 0.99 18.77
CA ILE A 165 41.62 0.88 19.99
C ILE A 165 41.91 -0.60 20.19
N THR A 166 43.17 -0.98 20.14
CA THR A 166 43.57 -2.39 20.24
C THR A 166 44.39 -2.63 21.50
N VAL A 167 43.93 -3.57 22.34
CA VAL A 167 44.67 -4.09 23.49
C VAL A 167 44.76 -5.61 23.38
N GLY A 168 45.92 -6.11 22.96
CA GLY A 168 46.17 -7.55 22.84
C GLY A 168 45.42 -8.16 21.66
N THR A 169 44.37 -8.94 21.93
CA THR A 169 43.47 -9.51 20.90
C THR A 169 42.17 -8.74 20.75
N GLU A 170 41.87 -7.86 21.69
CA GLU A 170 40.62 -7.11 21.70
C GLU A 170 40.78 -5.82 20.90
N THR A 171 39.75 -5.46 20.15
CA THR A 171 39.74 -4.29 19.28
C THR A 171 38.38 -3.65 19.29
N ASP A 172 38.31 -2.47 19.88
CA ASP A 172 37.16 -1.58 19.76
C ASP A 172 37.27 -0.77 18.48
N THR A 173 36.13 -0.57 17.83
CA THR A 173 36.01 0.24 16.63
C THR A 173 35.10 1.41 16.90
N PHE A 174 35.48 2.60 16.44
CA PHE A 174 34.65 3.79 16.62
C PHE A 174 34.60 4.64 15.36
N THR A 175 33.47 5.30 15.16
CA THR A 175 33.23 6.27 14.08
C THR A 175 32.52 7.51 14.61
N SER A 176 32.82 8.66 14.00
CA SER A 176 32.25 9.96 14.41
C SER A 176 32.43 10.24 15.90
N ILE A 177 33.65 10.07 16.43
CA ILE A 177 34.02 10.48 17.78
C ILE A 177 35.00 11.64 17.68
N GLU A 178 34.64 12.80 18.24
CA GLU A 178 35.46 14.00 18.17
C GLU A 178 36.30 14.24 19.43
N SER A 179 35.98 13.61 20.57
CA SER A 179 36.68 13.83 21.85
C SER A 179 36.92 12.55 22.64
N PHE A 180 38.09 12.46 23.29
CA PHE A 180 38.52 11.34 24.16
C PHE A 180 38.75 11.80 25.60
N ASN A 181 37.91 12.70 26.09
CA ASN A 181 38.11 13.28 27.41
C ASN A 181 37.97 12.25 28.54
N GLY A 182 39.03 12.11 29.35
CA GLY A 182 39.10 11.15 30.45
C GLY A 182 39.66 9.79 30.04
N PHE A 183 40.20 9.68 28.82
CA PHE A 183 40.78 8.44 28.32
C PHE A 183 42.07 8.06 29.06
N LYS A 184 42.17 6.77 29.40
CA LYS A 184 43.32 6.25 30.13
C LYS A 184 43.87 4.99 29.49
N GLY A 185 45.19 5.01 29.25
CA GLY A 185 45.98 3.88 28.77
C GLY A 185 46.20 2.81 29.83
N THR A 186 47.06 1.87 29.47
CA THR A 186 47.43 0.67 30.23
C THR A 186 48.66 0.91 31.10
N ASP A 187 49.13 -0.14 31.78
CA ASP A 187 50.44 -0.13 32.47
C ASP A 187 51.62 -0.53 31.54
N TYR A 188 51.42 -0.51 30.22
CA TYR A 188 52.43 -0.83 29.20
C TYR A 188 52.60 0.32 28.23
N ASN A 189 53.60 0.22 27.35
CA ASN A 189 53.84 1.24 26.33
C ASN A 189 52.63 1.40 25.38
N ASP A 190 52.04 2.58 25.38
CA ASP A 190 50.83 2.89 24.63
C ASP A 190 51.05 3.89 23.49
N VAL A 191 50.11 3.88 22.54
CA VAL A 191 49.96 4.92 21.52
C VAL A 191 48.55 5.47 21.59
N ILE A 192 48.41 6.72 22.03
CA ILE A 192 47.14 7.40 22.31
C ILE A 192 47.03 8.67 21.47
N PHE A 193 45.84 8.92 20.93
CA PHE A 193 45.51 10.13 20.19
C PHE A 193 44.31 10.83 20.85
N GLY A 194 44.38 12.15 20.94
CA GLY A 194 43.26 13.00 21.28
C GLY A 194 42.35 13.25 20.08
N GLY A 195 41.37 14.13 20.29
CA GLY A 195 40.24 14.34 19.41
C GLY A 195 40.50 15.25 18.20
N THR A 196 39.42 15.64 17.54
CA THR A 196 39.43 16.73 16.52
C THR A 196 38.70 17.99 17.02
N ARG A 197 38.24 18.01 18.27
CA ARG A 197 37.33 19.02 18.80
C ARG A 197 38.06 20.29 19.25
N VAL A 198 38.04 21.30 18.38
CA VAL A 198 38.66 22.61 18.65
C VAL A 198 37.94 23.37 19.79
N TYR A 199 38.70 24.05 20.65
CA TYR A 199 38.22 24.83 21.81
C TYR A 199 37.55 24.01 22.92
N TYR A 200 37.81 22.71 22.97
CA TYR A 200 37.46 21.85 24.10
C TYR A 200 38.72 21.48 24.87
N TYR A 201 38.58 20.99 26.12
CA TYR A 201 39.71 20.47 26.87
C TYR A 201 39.56 18.98 27.15
N GLU A 202 40.49 18.20 26.62
CA GLU A 202 40.59 16.77 26.82
C GLU A 202 41.57 16.46 27.95
N THR A 203 41.35 15.33 28.62
CA THR A 203 42.30 14.78 29.59
C THR A 203 42.71 13.40 29.15
N LEU A 204 44.01 13.20 28.92
CA LEU A 204 44.59 11.95 28.43
C LEU A 204 45.66 11.45 29.42
N TYR A 205 45.59 10.17 29.77
CA TYR A 205 46.54 9.51 30.67
C TYR A 205 47.24 8.36 29.95
N GLY A 206 48.57 8.36 29.91
CA GLY A 206 49.39 7.25 29.39
C GLY A 206 49.35 6.05 30.33
N GLY A 207 49.73 6.28 31.59
CA GLY A 207 49.76 5.24 32.61
C GLY A 207 51.20 4.88 32.97
N SER A 208 51.44 3.62 33.33
CA SER A 208 52.83 3.16 33.38
C SER A 208 53.26 2.76 31.98
N GLY A 209 54.50 3.00 31.57
CA GLY A 209 54.89 2.64 30.22
C GLY A 209 55.90 3.61 29.63
N ASN A 210 56.30 3.40 28.39
CA ASN A 210 56.91 4.49 27.61
C ASN A 210 55.90 4.83 26.53
N ASP A 211 55.10 5.84 26.81
CA ASP A 211 53.88 6.10 26.08
C ASP A 211 54.11 7.16 25.01
N THR A 212 53.34 7.09 23.94
CA THR A 212 53.31 8.12 22.89
C THR A 212 51.91 8.68 22.82
N ILE A 213 51.77 9.95 23.21
CA ILE A 213 50.47 10.62 23.31
C ILE A 213 50.50 11.90 22.47
N SER A 214 49.46 12.09 21.67
CA SER A 214 49.25 13.29 20.86
C SER A 214 47.85 13.86 21.13
N GLY A 215 47.73 15.09 21.63
CA GLY A 215 46.43 15.74 21.88
C GLY A 215 45.65 16.09 20.60
N ASN A 216 46.39 16.28 19.51
CA ASN A 216 45.86 16.63 18.18
C ASN A 216 45.28 18.05 18.11
N ALA A 217 44.00 18.24 18.42
CA ALA A 217 43.37 19.56 18.33
C ALA A 217 42.46 19.77 19.54
N GLY A 218 42.48 20.97 20.10
CA GLY A 218 41.86 21.22 21.40
C GLY A 218 42.89 21.72 22.40
N GLY A 219 42.48 22.02 23.63
CA GLY A 219 43.43 22.26 24.71
C GLY A 219 43.59 21.00 25.54
N ASP A 220 44.73 20.33 25.48
CA ASP A 220 44.87 19.01 26.06
C ASP A 220 45.57 19.02 27.42
N TYR A 221 45.03 18.29 28.39
CA TYR A 221 45.73 17.89 29.61
C TYR A 221 46.33 16.49 29.40
N ILE A 222 47.63 16.42 29.10
CA ILE A 222 48.31 15.17 28.78
C ILE A 222 49.21 14.75 29.94
N TYR A 223 49.00 13.55 30.46
CA TYR A 223 49.80 12.97 31.55
C TYR A 223 50.51 11.70 31.05
N GLY A 224 51.85 11.72 30.99
CA GLY A 224 52.67 10.53 30.71
C GLY A 224 52.70 9.56 31.90
N GLU A 225 52.76 10.10 33.12
CA GLU A 225 52.84 9.37 34.39
C GLU A 225 54.19 8.65 34.63
N ASN A 226 54.30 7.32 34.46
CA ASN A 226 55.54 6.60 34.79
C ASN A 226 56.20 5.99 33.55
N GLY A 227 57.29 6.59 33.10
CA GLY A 227 58.32 5.97 32.27
C GLY A 227 58.94 7.02 31.36
N ASN A 228 59.34 6.66 30.14
CA ASN A 228 59.97 7.65 29.25
C ASN A 228 59.00 7.99 28.12
N ASP A 229 58.21 9.02 28.33
CA ASP A 229 57.05 9.30 27.52
C ASP A 229 57.35 10.30 26.40
N VAL A 230 56.57 10.26 25.33
CA VAL A 230 56.61 11.19 24.22
C VAL A 230 55.26 11.86 24.12
N LEU A 231 55.19 13.12 24.54
CA LEU A 231 53.97 13.90 24.62
C LEU A 231 54.00 15.02 23.59
N ASN A 232 52.93 15.12 22.80
CA ASN A 232 52.72 16.17 21.82
C ASN A 232 51.38 16.85 22.07
N GLY A 233 51.36 18.16 22.28
CA GLY A 233 50.14 18.94 22.53
C GLY A 233 49.23 18.94 21.33
N GLY A 234 49.68 19.49 20.21
CA GLY A 234 48.86 19.66 19.02
C GLY A 234 48.50 21.13 18.79
N ASP A 235 47.32 21.33 18.22
CA ASP A 235 46.71 22.65 18.02
C ASP A 235 45.89 23.04 19.27
N GLY A 236 46.38 23.96 20.09
CA GLY A 236 45.57 24.65 21.09
C GLY A 236 46.35 25.12 22.31
N TYR A 237 45.74 25.03 23.49
CA TYR A 237 46.38 25.43 24.75
C TYR A 237 46.59 24.18 25.59
N ASP A 238 47.82 23.67 25.58
CA ASP A 238 48.07 22.33 26.11
C ASP A 238 48.90 22.35 27.40
N ASP A 239 48.53 21.49 28.34
CA ASP A 239 49.24 21.22 29.56
C ASP A 239 49.84 19.80 29.49
N LEU A 240 51.16 19.70 29.30
CA LEU A 240 51.88 18.42 29.20
C LEU A 240 52.64 18.14 30.49
N TYR A 241 52.36 16.99 31.09
CA TYR A 241 53.01 16.48 32.31
C TYR A 241 53.72 15.15 32.01
N GLY A 242 55.05 15.16 31.92
CA GLY A 242 55.88 13.96 31.70
C GLY A 242 55.76 12.97 32.86
N GLY A 243 56.22 13.36 34.04
CA GLY A 243 56.05 12.57 35.25
C GLY A 243 57.36 11.96 35.74
N ASN A 244 57.45 10.63 35.84
CA ASN A 244 58.66 9.94 36.28
C ASN A 244 59.36 9.24 35.12
N GLY A 245 60.52 9.75 34.72
CA GLY A 245 61.43 9.14 33.77
C GLY A 245 62.00 10.20 32.83
N ASN A 246 62.50 9.81 31.67
CA ASN A 246 63.15 10.78 30.76
C ASN A 246 62.18 11.10 29.63
N ASP A 247 61.40 12.17 29.81
CA ASP A 247 60.27 12.44 28.96
C ASP A 247 60.66 13.36 27.80
N THR A 248 59.88 13.32 26.72
CA THR A 248 60.02 14.21 25.57
C THR A 248 58.70 14.94 25.36
N LEU A 249 58.69 16.24 25.60
CA LEU A 249 57.49 17.09 25.55
C LEU A 249 57.61 18.09 24.40
N GLN A 250 56.57 18.19 23.59
CA GLN A 250 56.45 19.12 22.48
C GLN A 250 55.08 19.83 22.58
N GLY A 251 55.08 21.12 22.91
CA GLY A 251 53.85 21.94 22.97
C GLY A 251 53.56 22.62 21.63
N THR A 252 54.47 23.47 21.16
CA THR A 252 54.19 24.37 20.03
C THR A 252 54.29 23.66 18.68
N ASP A 253 53.20 23.09 18.15
CA ASP A 253 53.29 22.30 16.92
C ASP A 253 52.19 22.40 15.87
N GLY A 254 51.38 23.45 15.79
CA GLY A 254 50.54 23.57 14.58
C GLY A 254 49.71 24.81 14.38
N GLY A 255 49.22 25.45 15.44
CA GLY A 255 48.28 26.56 15.31
C GLY A 255 48.90 27.93 15.49
N THR A 256 48.05 28.93 15.71
CA THR A 256 48.42 30.34 15.82
C THR A 256 47.69 30.95 16.99
N GLY A 257 48.38 31.61 17.92
CA GLY A 257 47.74 32.16 19.10
C GLY A 257 47.91 31.32 20.37
N GLU A 258 48.79 30.33 20.37
CA GLU A 258 48.84 29.23 21.34
C GLU A 258 49.80 29.49 22.50
N TYR A 259 49.52 28.89 23.65
CA TYR A 259 50.44 28.87 24.78
C TYR A 259 50.33 27.56 25.55
N ASP A 260 51.45 26.87 25.68
CA ASP A 260 51.49 25.52 26.26
C ASP A 260 52.29 25.52 27.56
N ASP A 261 51.82 24.80 28.57
CA ASP A 261 52.53 24.59 29.82
C ASP A 261 53.17 23.19 29.83
N LEU A 262 54.50 23.15 29.93
CA LEU A 262 55.30 21.93 29.90
C LEU A 262 55.93 21.67 31.27
N VAL A 263 55.67 20.48 31.83
CA VAL A 263 56.19 20.01 33.10
C VAL A 263 56.87 18.66 32.89
N GLY A 264 58.20 18.62 32.99
CA GLY A 264 58.96 17.38 32.76
C GLY A 264 58.80 16.38 33.91
N GLY A 265 58.88 16.88 35.15
CA GLY A 265 58.81 16.04 36.34
C GLY A 265 60.19 15.60 36.81
N SER A 266 60.43 14.28 36.89
CA SER A 266 61.66 13.73 37.42
C SER A 266 62.37 12.85 36.41
N GLY A 267 63.61 13.20 36.10
CA GLY A 267 64.47 12.48 35.18
C GLY A 267 65.17 13.47 34.27
N ASN A 268 65.63 13.04 33.10
CA ASN A 268 66.34 13.89 32.15
C ASN A 268 65.40 14.23 30.99
N ASP A 269 64.66 15.33 31.13
CA ASP A 269 63.57 15.63 30.22
C ASP A 269 64.03 16.44 29.02
N ARG A 270 63.36 16.22 27.89
CA ARG A 270 63.60 16.92 26.62
C ARG A 270 62.40 17.75 26.25
N PHE A 271 62.56 19.06 26.30
CA PHE A 271 61.56 20.01 25.80
C PHE A 271 61.88 20.37 24.37
N ILE A 272 61.05 19.97 23.42
CA ILE A 272 61.22 20.29 22.00
C ILE A 272 60.47 21.59 21.71
N LEU A 273 61.23 22.61 21.31
CA LEU A 273 60.69 23.94 20.99
C LEU A 273 61.19 24.40 19.62
N ALA A 274 60.48 25.37 19.04
CA ALA A 274 60.95 26.29 18.02
C ALA A 274 61.62 25.66 16.78
N ASP A 275 60.84 25.64 15.71
CA ASP A 275 61.33 25.48 14.35
C ASP A 275 61.40 26.84 13.65
N THR A 276 62.62 27.32 13.37
CA THR A 276 62.86 28.62 12.69
C THR A 276 62.28 28.69 11.27
N THR A 277 61.78 27.58 10.73
CA THR A 277 61.08 27.52 9.44
C THR A 277 59.56 27.64 9.55
N LYS A 278 59.00 27.64 10.77
CA LYS A 278 57.58 27.75 11.02
C LYS A 278 57.16 29.21 11.19
N THR A 279 56.05 29.56 10.56
CA THR A 279 55.58 30.95 10.45
C THR A 279 54.65 31.39 11.58
N PHE A 280 54.27 30.49 12.50
CA PHE A 280 53.27 30.77 13.54
C PHE A 280 53.80 31.56 14.75
N TYR A 281 55.11 31.48 15.04
CA TYR A 281 55.75 32.37 16.02
C TYR A 281 55.80 33.84 15.57
N ASP A 282 55.60 34.11 14.28
CA ASP A 282 55.64 35.44 13.70
C ASP A 282 54.24 36.08 13.75
N ASP A 283 54.11 37.19 14.48
CA ASP A 283 52.84 37.93 14.60
C ASP A 283 52.53 38.82 13.38
N GLY A 284 53.43 38.86 12.40
CA GLY A 284 53.35 39.68 11.19
C GLY A 284 53.60 41.18 11.44
N LEU A 285 53.98 41.58 12.65
CA LEU A 285 54.18 42.96 13.07
C LEU A 285 55.66 43.28 13.26
N THR A 286 56.20 44.13 12.38
CA THR A 286 57.62 44.51 12.43
C THR A 286 58.03 45.38 13.63
N ALA A 287 57.12 45.74 14.54
CA ALA A 287 57.34 46.80 15.54
C ALA A 287 57.08 46.38 16.99
N THR A 288 56.53 45.19 17.23
CA THR A 288 56.19 44.64 18.54
C THR A 288 56.78 43.24 18.67
N GLU A 289 57.20 42.83 19.87
CA GLU A 289 57.58 41.44 20.11
C GLU A 289 56.36 40.55 19.84
N GLY A 290 56.48 39.56 18.95
CA GLY A 290 55.46 38.54 18.79
C GLY A 290 55.34 37.73 20.07
N THR A 291 54.13 37.73 20.60
CA THR A 291 53.73 36.92 21.78
C THR A 291 52.55 36.03 21.42
N SER A 292 52.39 35.78 20.12
CA SER A 292 51.27 35.04 19.56
C SER A 292 51.37 33.55 19.81
N ASP A 293 52.56 33.00 20.04
CA ASP A 293 52.74 31.56 20.21
C ASP A 293 53.99 31.26 21.07
N TYR A 294 53.85 30.59 22.22
CA TYR A 294 55.00 30.27 23.09
C TYR A 294 54.73 29.14 24.10
N ALA A 295 55.77 28.43 24.54
CA ALA A 295 55.65 27.48 25.65
C ALA A 295 56.13 28.03 27.00
N THR A 296 55.60 27.54 28.11
CA THR A 296 56.13 27.74 29.46
C THR A 296 56.70 26.42 29.97
N ILE A 297 58.00 26.37 30.23
CA ILE A 297 58.62 25.24 30.93
C ILE A 297 58.61 25.56 32.43
N ALA A 298 57.85 24.78 33.21
CA ALA A 298 57.57 25.07 34.61
C ALA A 298 58.72 24.68 35.57
N ASP A 299 59.41 23.58 35.29
CA ASP A 299 60.27 22.89 36.26
C ASP A 299 61.68 22.52 35.76
N PHE A 300 62.12 23.11 34.64
CA PHE A 300 63.44 22.85 34.02
C PHE A 300 64.60 22.70 35.02
N SER A 301 65.23 21.53 35.04
CA SER A 301 66.45 21.21 35.77
C SER A 301 67.68 21.45 34.89
N THR A 302 68.56 22.37 35.30
CA THR A 302 69.84 22.60 34.60
C THR A 302 70.85 21.44 34.69
N ILE A 303 70.53 20.41 35.47
CA ILE A 303 71.40 19.24 35.68
C ILE A 303 70.94 18.08 34.80
N ASP A 304 69.63 17.91 34.67
CA ASP A 304 69.02 16.72 34.10
C ASP A 304 68.39 17.01 32.72
N ASP A 305 67.86 18.22 32.51
CA ASP A 305 67.01 18.50 31.34
C ASP A 305 67.73 19.19 30.19
N ILE A 306 67.13 19.08 29.01
CA ILE A 306 67.60 19.73 27.79
C ILE A 306 66.44 20.35 27.00
N ILE A 307 66.67 21.55 26.47
CA ILE A 307 65.78 22.18 25.49
C ILE A 307 66.33 21.89 24.10
N GLN A 308 65.56 21.23 23.25
CA GLN A 308 65.92 21.00 21.86
C GLN A 308 65.37 22.10 20.96
N LEU A 309 66.23 22.67 20.11
CA LEU A 309 65.93 23.75 19.18
C LEU A 309 66.40 23.40 17.76
N ARG A 310 65.67 23.85 16.72
CA ARG A 310 66.07 23.64 15.32
C ARG A 310 66.80 24.83 14.71
N GLY A 311 68.08 24.63 14.42
CA GLY A 311 68.96 25.62 13.82
C GLY A 311 70.32 25.60 14.50
N SER A 312 70.84 26.77 14.78
CA SER A 312 72.09 26.97 15.48
C SER A 312 71.89 27.94 16.64
N SER A 313 72.83 27.98 17.58
CA SER A 313 72.76 28.89 18.72
C SER A 313 72.69 30.37 18.34
N SER A 314 73.11 30.76 17.13
CA SER A 314 73.02 32.16 16.68
C SER A 314 71.61 32.60 16.28
N ASP A 315 70.71 31.64 16.07
CA ASP A 315 69.33 31.89 15.63
C ASP A 315 68.41 32.22 16.82
N TYR A 316 68.96 32.27 18.03
CA TYR A 316 68.20 32.44 19.27
C TYR A 316 68.83 33.48 20.20
N LEU A 317 68.00 34.05 21.07
CA LEU A 317 68.38 35.00 22.11
C LEU A 317 67.74 34.63 23.45
N LEU A 318 68.47 34.87 24.54
CA LEU A 318 67.95 34.73 25.92
C LEU A 318 67.88 36.10 26.60
N THR A 319 66.77 36.35 27.30
CA THR A 319 66.64 37.49 28.23
C THR A 319 66.14 37.01 29.59
N VAL A 320 66.40 37.77 30.65
CA VAL A 320 65.96 37.40 32.01
C VAL A 320 65.04 38.49 32.56
N SER A 321 63.87 38.08 33.04
CA SER A 321 62.88 38.95 33.68
C SER A 321 62.43 38.34 35.00
N GLY A 322 62.86 38.93 36.13
CA GLY A 322 62.57 38.38 37.45
C GLY A 322 63.26 37.03 37.68
N SER A 323 62.48 35.99 38.00
CA SER A 323 62.94 34.61 38.18
C SER A 323 62.82 33.76 36.91
N THR A 324 62.43 34.35 35.77
CA THR A 324 62.14 33.61 34.53
C THR A 324 63.12 34.02 33.44
N THR A 325 63.64 33.02 32.72
CA THR A 325 64.39 33.24 31.47
C THR A 325 63.43 33.16 30.31
N LYS A 326 63.46 34.14 29.41
CA LYS A 326 62.72 34.13 28.16
C LYS A 326 63.64 33.73 27.01
N LEU A 327 63.17 32.86 26.14
CA LEU A 327 63.86 32.41 24.94
C LEU A 327 63.14 32.97 23.71
N TYR A 328 63.90 33.53 22.79
CA TYR A 328 63.41 34.17 21.57
C TYR A 328 64.08 33.61 20.31
N ILE A 329 63.38 33.65 19.17
CA ILE A 329 63.98 33.54 17.83
C ILE A 329 64.57 34.90 17.45
N ASN A 330 65.85 34.89 17.08
CA ASN A 330 66.61 36.07 16.68
C ASN A 330 66.31 36.43 15.22
N LYS A 331 65.45 37.43 14.97
CA LYS A 331 65.03 37.83 13.60
C LYS A 331 66.06 38.79 12.97
N PRO A 332 66.42 38.62 11.68
CA PRO A 332 67.37 39.51 11.02
C PRO A 332 66.72 40.84 10.61
N GLY A 333 67.26 41.98 11.06
CA GLY A 333 66.90 43.31 10.53
C GLY A 333 66.28 44.25 11.56
N ASN A 334 65.19 44.92 11.19
CA ASN A 334 64.43 45.86 12.05
C ASN A 334 63.16 45.23 12.65
N GLU A 335 62.95 43.94 12.41
CA GLU A 335 61.86 43.16 12.97
C GLU A 335 62.19 42.85 14.44
N ALA A 336 61.16 42.77 15.30
CA ALA A 336 61.36 42.39 16.68
C ALA A 336 61.66 40.88 16.79
N ASP A 337 62.33 40.47 17.86
CA ASP A 337 62.57 39.06 18.15
C ASP A 337 61.27 38.41 18.64
N GLU A 338 61.00 37.17 18.22
CA GLU A 338 59.76 36.44 18.55
C GLU A 338 59.93 35.59 19.79
N LEU A 339 59.04 35.72 20.77
CA LEU A 339 59.08 34.90 21.98
C LEU A 339 58.70 33.45 21.63
N ILE A 340 59.48 32.48 22.12
CA ILE A 340 59.19 31.05 21.92
C ILE A 340 59.03 30.29 23.23
N ALA A 341 59.65 30.75 24.33
CA ALA A 341 59.37 30.15 25.62
C ALA A 341 59.65 31.03 26.84
N TYR A 342 58.91 30.77 27.91
CA TYR A 342 59.25 31.11 29.29
C TYR A 342 59.85 29.89 30.00
N ILE A 343 60.99 30.07 30.66
CA ILE A 343 61.66 29.02 31.43
C ILE A 343 61.67 29.47 32.89
N SER A 344 60.75 28.89 33.66
CA SER A 344 60.45 29.30 35.02
C SER A 344 61.58 28.98 35.99
N ASN A 345 61.76 29.86 36.99
CA ASN A 345 62.77 29.72 38.05
C ASN A 345 64.24 29.59 37.57
N GLN A 346 64.52 29.93 36.31
CA GLN A 346 65.85 29.94 35.74
C GLN A 346 66.33 31.36 35.44
N THR A 347 67.57 31.68 35.84
CA THR A 347 68.15 33.03 35.66
C THR A 347 69.56 33.04 35.05
N ALA A 348 70.15 31.87 34.80
CA ALA A 348 71.55 31.72 34.40
C ALA A 348 71.76 30.77 33.21
N LEU A 349 70.76 30.66 32.33
CA LEU A 349 70.86 29.84 31.13
C LEU A 349 71.79 30.49 30.09
N SER A 350 72.40 29.64 29.27
CA SER A 350 73.22 30.05 28.13
C SER A 350 72.98 29.10 26.97
N LEU A 351 73.05 29.60 25.74
CA LEU A 351 72.80 28.86 24.48
C LEU A 351 73.92 27.84 24.15
N THR A 352 74.37 27.09 25.15
CA THR A 352 75.42 26.07 25.07
C THR A 352 74.83 24.68 25.07
N ALA A 353 75.63 23.70 24.65
CA ALA A 353 75.25 22.29 24.63
C ALA A 353 74.94 21.67 26.02
N SER A 354 75.13 22.42 27.11
CA SER A 354 74.77 21.99 28.46
C SER A 354 73.27 22.07 28.74
N TYR A 355 72.55 22.99 28.10
CA TYR A 355 71.11 23.21 28.32
C TYR A 355 70.31 23.13 27.03
N PHE A 356 70.98 23.32 25.88
CA PHE A 356 70.35 23.35 24.57
C PHE A 356 70.94 22.32 23.63
N SER A 357 70.10 21.52 22.99
CA SER A 357 70.47 20.67 21.86
C SER A 357 70.08 21.37 20.57
N TYR A 358 71.04 21.61 19.69
CA TYR A 358 70.80 22.19 18.36
C TYR A 358 70.80 21.09 17.33
N VAL A 359 69.66 20.88 16.70
CA VAL A 359 69.55 20.03 15.50
C VAL A 359 69.61 20.94 14.28
N SER A 360 70.41 20.58 13.28
CA SER A 360 70.61 21.43 12.10
C SER A 360 69.28 21.73 11.40
N SER A 361 69.00 23.01 11.07
CA SER A 361 68.01 23.32 10.04
C SER A 361 68.43 22.57 8.78
N PRO A 362 67.64 21.62 8.27
CA PRO A 362 68.15 20.77 7.22
C PRO A 362 68.41 21.65 5.97
N THR A 363 69.59 21.56 5.33
CA THR A 363 69.69 22.00 3.93
C THR A 363 68.94 20.97 3.11
N LEU A 364 67.65 21.20 3.00
CA LEU A 364 66.70 20.32 2.38
C LEU A 364 67.08 20.14 0.89
N PRO A 365 67.45 18.93 0.43
CA PRO A 365 67.58 18.67 -1.00
C PRO A 365 66.30 19.05 -1.75
N SER A 366 66.44 19.55 -2.99
CA SER A 366 65.29 19.88 -3.83
C SER A 366 64.90 18.67 -4.67
N ILE A 367 63.60 18.33 -4.66
CA ILE A 367 63.04 17.19 -5.38
C ILE A 367 62.24 17.68 -6.59
N THR A 368 62.58 17.15 -7.77
CA THR A 368 61.77 17.29 -8.98
C THR A 368 61.16 15.96 -9.36
N LEU A 369 60.03 16.01 -10.05
CA LEU A 369 59.28 14.86 -10.53
C LEU A 369 59.06 14.98 -12.03
N ALA A 370 59.16 13.85 -12.74
CA ALA A 370 58.80 13.71 -14.15
C ALA A 370 58.29 12.29 -14.43
N VAL A 371 57.48 12.12 -15.47
CA VAL A 371 56.98 10.82 -15.92
C VAL A 371 57.42 10.54 -17.35
N SER A 372 57.81 9.29 -17.64
CA SER A 372 58.09 8.83 -19.00
C SER A 372 57.82 7.33 -19.15
N PRO A 373 57.11 6.88 -20.21
CA PRO A 373 56.39 7.70 -21.20
C PRO A 373 55.24 8.50 -20.56
N ALA A 374 54.69 9.49 -21.28
CA ALA A 374 53.59 10.33 -20.76
C ALA A 374 52.21 9.64 -20.83
N SER A 375 52.09 8.57 -21.62
CA SER A 375 50.88 7.76 -21.74
C SER A 375 51.22 6.30 -22.03
N VAL A 376 50.40 5.38 -21.54
CA VAL A 376 50.44 3.92 -21.81
C VAL A 376 49.03 3.38 -22.02
N THR A 377 48.93 2.23 -22.69
CA THR A 377 47.69 1.46 -22.82
C THR A 377 47.44 0.61 -21.58
N GLU A 378 46.17 0.31 -21.30
CA GLU A 378 45.72 -0.56 -20.22
C GLU A 378 45.97 -2.06 -20.47
N ASP A 379 46.71 -2.41 -21.52
CA ASP A 379 47.05 -3.80 -21.87
C ASP A 379 47.99 -4.54 -20.88
N GLY A 380 48.44 -3.86 -19.81
CA GLY A 380 49.34 -4.41 -18.78
C GLY A 380 50.76 -4.73 -19.27
N THR A 381 51.18 -4.19 -20.43
CA THR A 381 52.49 -4.48 -21.03
C THR A 381 53.49 -3.32 -20.91
N THR A 382 53.02 -2.10 -20.67
CA THR A 382 53.86 -0.91 -20.52
C THR A 382 53.46 -0.07 -19.33
N ASN A 383 54.44 0.53 -18.65
CA ASN A 383 54.25 1.16 -17.35
C ASN A 383 54.54 2.66 -17.43
N LEU A 384 53.81 3.46 -16.65
CA LEU A 384 54.20 4.84 -16.38
C LEU A 384 55.30 4.83 -15.31
N VAL A 385 56.46 5.40 -15.64
CA VAL A 385 57.59 5.48 -14.69
C VAL A 385 57.75 6.91 -14.22
N TYR A 386 57.34 7.17 -12.98
CA TYR A 386 57.56 8.43 -12.30
C TYR A 386 58.95 8.44 -11.68
N THR A 387 59.81 9.33 -12.19
CA THR A 387 61.18 9.48 -11.72
C THR A 387 61.30 10.73 -10.86
N PHE A 388 61.62 10.52 -9.59
CA PHE A 388 61.94 11.56 -8.63
C PHE A 388 63.44 11.82 -8.72
N THR A 389 63.83 13.08 -8.88
CA THR A 389 65.22 13.50 -8.95
C THR A 389 65.56 14.39 -7.76
N ARG A 390 66.56 13.98 -7.00
CA ARG A 390 67.09 14.68 -5.82
C ARG A 390 68.32 15.49 -6.19
N THR A 391 68.28 16.79 -5.93
CA THR A 391 69.41 17.71 -6.12
C THR A 391 69.85 18.34 -4.80
N GLY A 392 71.16 18.40 -4.53
CA GLY A 392 71.71 18.84 -3.24
C GLY A 392 72.38 17.69 -2.48
N VAL A 393 72.18 17.62 -1.16
CA VAL A 393 72.76 16.54 -0.31
C VAL A 393 72.12 15.20 -0.64
N THR A 394 72.93 14.15 -0.82
CA THR A 394 72.46 12.77 -1.12
C THR A 394 72.96 11.73 -0.13
N THR A 395 73.67 12.13 0.93
CA THR A 395 74.40 11.23 1.84
C THR A 395 73.48 10.22 2.53
N ASP A 396 72.38 10.68 3.09
CA ASP A 396 71.44 9.85 3.84
C ASP A 396 70.23 9.45 2.99
N ALA A 397 69.58 8.36 3.38
CA ALA A 397 68.31 7.99 2.79
C ALA A 397 67.27 9.10 3.03
N LEU A 398 66.36 9.30 2.08
CA LEU A 398 65.34 10.35 2.16
C LEU A 398 64.02 9.81 1.64
N THR A 399 62.99 9.85 2.47
CA THR A 399 61.61 9.55 2.06
C THR A 399 60.92 10.83 1.62
N VAL A 400 60.33 10.81 0.43
CA VAL A 400 59.60 11.92 -0.17
C VAL A 400 58.15 11.52 -0.30
N ASN A 401 57.27 12.30 0.29
CA ASN A 401 55.82 12.08 0.20
C ASN A 401 55.27 12.73 -1.06
N TYR A 402 54.25 12.11 -1.63
CA TYR A 402 53.49 12.67 -2.72
C TYR A 402 52.02 12.30 -2.55
N THR A 403 51.15 13.17 -3.02
CA THR A 403 49.75 12.83 -3.17
C THR A 403 49.54 12.20 -4.53
N VAL A 404 48.65 11.20 -4.57
CA VAL A 404 48.18 10.57 -5.78
C VAL A 404 46.76 11.06 -6.01
N SER A 405 46.53 11.62 -7.18
CA SER A 405 45.21 12.04 -7.65
C SER A 405 45.10 11.72 -9.13
N GLY A 406 44.07 12.24 -9.79
CA GLY A 406 43.73 11.88 -11.16
C GLY A 406 42.40 11.15 -11.19
N THR A 407 42.09 10.55 -12.33
CA THR A 407 40.84 9.82 -12.51
C THR A 407 41.01 8.32 -12.32
N ALA A 408 42.24 7.80 -12.42
CA ALA A 408 42.55 6.40 -12.15
C ALA A 408 42.75 6.15 -10.64
N THR A 409 42.15 5.08 -10.15
CA THR A 409 42.06 4.62 -8.76
C THR A 409 43.20 3.66 -8.42
N ASN A 410 43.96 4.00 -7.36
CA ASN A 410 45.08 3.21 -6.88
C ASN A 410 44.64 1.83 -6.34
N GLY A 411 45.20 0.75 -6.87
CA GLY A 411 44.84 -0.63 -6.49
C GLY A 411 43.68 -1.23 -7.30
N THR A 412 43.02 -0.45 -8.16
CA THR A 412 42.02 -0.92 -9.12
C THR A 412 42.61 -0.82 -10.53
N ASP A 413 42.70 0.39 -11.07
CA ASP A 413 43.10 0.65 -12.48
C ASP A 413 44.63 0.49 -12.69
N TYR A 414 45.40 0.49 -11.60
CA TYR A 414 46.81 0.13 -11.59
C TYR A 414 47.21 -0.48 -10.25
N ALA A 415 48.27 -1.28 -10.24
CA ALA A 415 48.80 -1.92 -9.04
C ALA A 415 49.08 -0.90 -7.93
N SER A 416 48.72 -1.24 -6.68
CA SER A 416 48.85 -0.32 -5.55
C SER A 416 50.26 0.25 -5.43
N ILE A 417 50.38 1.56 -5.60
CA ILE A 417 51.63 2.29 -5.38
C ILE A 417 51.68 2.84 -3.96
N PRO A 418 52.87 2.99 -3.36
CA PRO A 418 53.02 3.64 -2.06
C PRO A 418 52.61 5.13 -2.13
N THR A 419 52.47 5.78 -0.99
CA THR A 419 52.25 7.24 -0.86
C THR A 419 53.56 8.03 -0.71
N SER A 420 54.69 7.33 -0.71
CA SER A 420 56.01 7.91 -0.60
C SER A 420 57.05 7.10 -1.38
N VAL A 421 58.17 7.74 -1.68
CA VAL A 421 59.33 7.10 -2.31
C VAL A 421 60.58 7.35 -1.49
N THR A 422 61.38 6.30 -1.27
CA THR A 422 62.65 6.41 -0.54
C THR A 422 63.83 6.42 -1.51
N PHE A 423 64.60 7.51 -1.47
CA PHE A 423 65.95 7.55 -2.01
C PHE A 423 66.86 6.76 -1.08
N ALA A 424 67.55 5.73 -1.60
CA ALA A 424 68.63 5.10 -0.86
C ALA A 424 69.78 6.09 -0.60
N ALA A 425 70.54 5.88 0.48
CA ALA A 425 71.73 6.66 0.79
C ALA A 425 72.70 6.70 -0.41
N GLY A 426 73.13 7.90 -0.80
CA GLY A 426 73.96 8.16 -1.98
C GLY A 426 73.21 8.26 -3.32
N SER A 427 71.91 7.95 -3.38
CA SER A 427 71.13 7.98 -4.63
C SER A 427 70.59 9.37 -4.95
N SER A 428 70.70 9.77 -6.23
CA SER A 428 70.10 11.00 -6.76
C SER A 428 68.75 10.79 -7.43
N THR A 429 68.32 9.54 -7.59
CA THR A 429 67.04 9.20 -8.25
C THR A 429 66.32 8.09 -7.49
N ALA A 430 64.99 8.17 -7.47
CA ALA A 430 64.12 7.08 -7.07
C ALA A 430 62.92 7.05 -8.02
N THR A 431 62.29 5.89 -8.17
CA THR A 431 61.20 5.71 -9.13
C THR A 431 59.98 5.08 -8.48
N VAL A 432 58.81 5.52 -8.92
CA VAL A 432 57.54 4.85 -8.68
C VAL A 432 57.04 4.36 -10.03
N THR A 433 56.77 3.07 -10.11
CA THR A 433 56.24 2.44 -11.31
C THR A 433 54.74 2.26 -11.11
N VAL A 434 53.97 2.87 -11.99
CA VAL A 434 52.53 2.66 -12.11
C VAL A 434 52.33 1.62 -13.20
N ASP A 435 51.82 0.46 -12.81
CA ASP A 435 51.60 -0.72 -13.65
C ASP A 435 50.09 -0.85 -13.90
N PRO A 436 49.56 -0.47 -15.08
CA PRO A 436 48.14 -0.56 -15.38
C PRO A 436 47.61 -1.99 -15.20
N THR A 437 46.45 -2.12 -14.58
CA THR A 437 45.79 -3.41 -14.41
C THR A 437 45.04 -3.74 -15.68
N ALA A 438 45.51 -4.74 -16.44
CA ALA A 438 44.79 -5.17 -17.61
C ALA A 438 43.47 -5.85 -17.23
N ASP A 439 42.37 -5.37 -17.80
CA ASP A 439 41.11 -6.07 -17.73
C ASP A 439 40.33 -6.07 -19.07
N THR A 440 39.00 -6.05 -19.01
CA THR A 440 38.11 -6.10 -20.19
C THR A 440 36.94 -5.11 -20.09
N THR A 441 36.96 -4.28 -19.05
CA THR A 441 35.97 -3.28 -18.71
C THR A 441 36.24 -2.08 -19.61
N VAL A 442 35.22 -1.30 -19.94
CA VAL A 442 35.45 -0.11 -20.76
C VAL A 442 35.39 1.12 -19.89
N GLU A 443 36.57 1.67 -19.66
CA GLU A 443 36.79 2.96 -19.03
C GLU A 443 36.95 4.10 -20.05
N SER A 444 36.89 5.34 -19.56
CA SER A 444 37.45 6.49 -20.28
C SER A 444 38.97 6.53 -20.12
N ASP A 445 39.72 7.21 -20.99
CA ASP A 445 41.14 7.49 -20.72
C ASP A 445 41.32 8.15 -19.35
N GLU A 446 42.17 7.55 -18.53
CA GLU A 446 42.34 7.94 -17.15
C GLU A 446 43.69 8.60 -16.90
N THR A 447 43.76 9.42 -15.85
CA THR A 447 44.98 10.12 -15.47
C THR A 447 45.47 9.63 -14.12
N VAL A 448 46.78 9.45 -14.02
CA VAL A 448 47.49 9.32 -12.74
C VAL A 448 48.30 10.59 -12.55
N ILE A 449 48.04 11.30 -11.46
CA ILE A 449 48.64 12.60 -11.18
C ILE A 449 49.39 12.48 -9.86
N LEU A 450 50.72 12.55 -9.93
CA LEU A 450 51.54 12.64 -8.72
C LEU A 450 51.91 14.09 -8.48
N THR A 451 51.62 14.57 -7.28
CA THR A 451 52.01 15.91 -6.80
C THR A 451 52.93 15.74 -5.61
N LEU A 452 54.12 16.35 -5.67
CA LEU A 452 55.02 16.35 -4.53
C LEU A 452 54.34 17.03 -3.34
N ALA A 453 54.25 16.33 -2.21
CA ALA A 453 53.68 16.86 -0.99
C ALA A 453 54.76 17.61 -0.20
N ALA A 454 54.35 18.59 0.61
CA ALA A 454 55.24 19.17 1.60
C ALA A 454 55.66 18.06 2.60
N GLY A 455 56.92 18.08 3.01
CA GLY A 455 57.46 17.07 3.90
C GLY A 455 58.70 17.57 4.61
N THR A 456 59.11 16.85 5.64
CA THR A 456 60.36 17.13 6.35
C THR A 456 61.53 16.57 5.55
N GLY A 457 62.68 17.25 5.59
CA GLY A 457 63.89 16.73 4.93
C GLY A 457 64.05 17.04 3.43
N TYR A 458 63.13 17.73 2.73
CA TYR A 458 63.33 18.23 1.35
C TYR A 458 62.53 19.50 0.97
N THR A 459 62.90 20.16 -0.13
CA THR A 459 62.14 21.25 -0.77
C THR A 459 61.51 20.78 -2.09
N ILE A 460 60.35 21.32 -2.45
CA ILE A 460 59.66 20.98 -3.70
C ILE A 460 60.24 21.80 -4.86
N GLY A 461 60.87 21.12 -5.81
CA GLY A 461 61.41 21.70 -7.04
C GLY A 461 60.43 21.68 -8.21
N THR A 462 59.57 20.66 -8.30
CA THR A 462 58.47 20.63 -9.27
C THR A 462 57.16 21.01 -8.56
N THR A 463 56.70 22.24 -8.76
CA THR A 463 55.50 22.77 -8.08
C THR A 463 54.19 22.49 -8.81
N THR A 464 54.26 22.00 -10.05
CA THR A 464 53.09 21.63 -10.84
C THR A 464 52.88 20.11 -10.80
N PRO A 465 51.63 19.61 -10.72
CA PRO A 465 51.34 18.19 -10.78
C PRO A 465 51.92 17.53 -12.05
N VAL A 466 52.39 16.29 -11.92
CA VAL A 466 52.93 15.50 -13.04
C VAL A 466 51.90 14.45 -13.44
N THR A 467 51.40 14.57 -14.66
CA THR A 467 50.33 13.72 -15.19
C THR A 467 50.88 12.67 -16.14
N GLY A 468 50.53 11.41 -15.89
CA GLY A 468 50.59 10.32 -16.85
C GLY A 468 49.17 9.85 -17.19
N THR A 469 48.98 9.31 -18.39
CA THR A 469 47.66 8.85 -18.86
C THR A 469 47.66 7.34 -19.10
N ILE A 470 46.63 6.65 -18.60
CA ILE A 470 46.30 5.27 -18.94
C ILE A 470 45.17 5.35 -19.98
N THR A 471 45.41 4.86 -21.19
CA THR A 471 44.40 4.87 -22.25
C THR A 471 43.71 3.53 -22.33
N ASN A 472 42.39 3.55 -22.31
CA ASN A 472 41.56 2.35 -22.42
C ASN A 472 41.73 1.70 -23.80
N ASP A 473 42.01 0.40 -23.84
CA ASP A 473 42.09 -0.41 -25.06
C ASP A 473 40.93 -1.42 -25.22
N ASP A 474 39.97 -1.40 -24.32
CA ASP A 474 38.81 -2.28 -24.33
C ASP A 474 37.67 -1.84 -25.23
N LEU A 475 36.97 -2.86 -25.76
CA LEU A 475 35.95 -2.69 -26.78
C LEU A 475 34.58 -2.36 -26.16
N ILE A 476 34.06 -1.14 -26.43
CA ILE A 476 32.66 -0.79 -26.12
C ILE A 476 31.70 -1.65 -26.90
N LEU A 477 31.14 -2.66 -26.24
CA LEU A 477 29.99 -3.40 -26.76
C LEU A 477 28.72 -2.55 -26.67
N PRO A 478 27.85 -2.57 -27.69
CA PRO A 478 26.56 -1.90 -27.60
C PRO A 478 25.68 -2.51 -26.51
N SER A 479 24.97 -1.68 -25.75
CA SER A 479 24.01 -2.09 -24.72
C SER A 479 22.62 -2.26 -25.32
N ILE A 480 21.92 -3.32 -24.93
CA ILE A 480 20.55 -3.62 -25.37
C ILE A 480 19.59 -3.50 -24.20
N THR A 481 18.59 -2.65 -24.32
CA THR A 481 17.46 -2.58 -23.38
C THR A 481 16.18 -3.03 -24.08
N LEU A 482 15.19 -3.46 -23.30
CA LEU A 482 13.93 -3.93 -23.82
C LEU A 482 12.77 -3.10 -23.27
N ALA A 483 12.01 -2.48 -24.17
CA ALA A 483 10.79 -1.77 -23.84
C ALA A 483 9.59 -2.47 -24.49
N ILE A 484 8.39 -2.11 -24.05
CA ILE A 484 7.14 -2.56 -24.66
C ILE A 484 6.19 -1.38 -24.82
N SER A 485 5.46 -1.32 -25.92
CA SER A 485 4.38 -0.36 -26.11
C SER A 485 3.33 -0.90 -27.08
N PRO A 486 2.04 -0.93 -26.72
CA PRO A 486 1.48 -0.62 -25.39
C PRO A 486 1.88 -1.68 -24.34
N SER A 487 1.70 -1.38 -23.04
CA SER A 487 1.98 -2.32 -21.93
C SER A 487 0.91 -3.40 -21.74
N SER A 488 -0.27 -3.20 -22.32
CA SER A 488 -1.36 -4.19 -22.31
C SER A 488 -2.21 -4.05 -23.57
N VAL A 489 -2.78 -5.16 -24.03
CA VAL A 489 -3.78 -5.23 -25.10
C VAL A 489 -4.92 -6.14 -24.67
N THR A 490 -6.08 -6.06 -25.31
CA THR A 490 -7.14 -7.05 -25.14
C THR A 490 -6.90 -8.23 -26.08
N GLU A 491 -7.32 -9.42 -25.67
CA GLU A 491 -7.22 -10.66 -26.44
C GLU A 491 -7.89 -10.54 -27.83
N ASP A 492 -9.11 -10.02 -27.89
CA ASP A 492 -9.87 -9.77 -29.13
C ASP A 492 -9.56 -8.39 -29.78
N GLY A 493 -8.54 -7.71 -29.29
CA GLY A 493 -8.17 -6.37 -29.75
C GLY A 493 -7.53 -6.33 -31.14
N THR A 494 -7.58 -5.18 -31.80
CA THR A 494 -6.82 -4.96 -33.05
C THR A 494 -5.38 -4.49 -32.81
N SER A 495 -4.95 -4.40 -31.54
CA SER A 495 -3.64 -3.86 -31.15
C SER A 495 -2.76 -4.98 -30.65
N ASN A 496 -1.48 -4.95 -31.01
CA ASN A 496 -0.51 -5.98 -30.66
C ASN A 496 0.46 -5.42 -29.62
N LEU A 497 1.00 -6.29 -28.79
CA LEU A 497 2.13 -5.92 -27.94
C LEU A 497 3.39 -5.84 -28.81
N ILE A 498 4.03 -4.66 -28.84
CA ILE A 498 5.27 -4.47 -29.60
C ILE A 498 6.41 -4.35 -28.60
N TYR A 499 7.27 -5.36 -28.60
CA TYR A 499 8.51 -5.35 -27.85
C TYR A 499 9.59 -4.70 -28.68
N ILE A 500 10.20 -3.66 -28.12
CA ILE A 500 11.15 -2.77 -28.77
C ILE A 500 12.50 -2.99 -28.11
N PHE A 501 13.39 -3.67 -28.84
CA PHE A 501 14.77 -3.83 -28.47
C PHE A 501 15.50 -2.57 -28.92
N ILE A 502 16.13 -1.88 -27.97
CA ILE A 502 16.83 -0.62 -28.20
C ILE A 502 18.31 -0.89 -28.02
N ARG A 503 19.09 -0.60 -29.05
CA ARG A 503 20.54 -0.69 -29.08
C ARG A 503 21.14 0.70 -28.90
N THR A 504 21.95 0.85 -27.86
CA THR A 504 22.68 2.08 -27.54
C THR A 504 24.19 1.81 -27.63
N GLY A 505 24.95 2.70 -28.27
CA GLY A 505 26.38 2.51 -28.56
C GLY A 505 26.63 2.29 -30.05
N ASP A 506 27.64 1.48 -30.40
CA ASP A 506 27.99 1.20 -31.80
C ASP A 506 26.82 0.52 -32.53
N THR A 507 26.41 1.07 -33.68
CA THR A 507 25.37 0.51 -34.56
C THR A 507 25.93 0.03 -35.90
N THR A 508 27.24 0.19 -36.16
CA THR A 508 27.84 0.07 -37.49
C THR A 508 27.62 -1.32 -38.13
N ASN A 509 27.76 -2.38 -37.33
CA ASN A 509 27.60 -3.77 -37.78
C ASN A 509 26.25 -4.35 -37.34
N PRO A 510 25.67 -5.30 -38.11
CA PRO A 510 24.46 -6.01 -37.69
C PRO A 510 24.72 -6.83 -36.42
N LEU A 511 23.71 -6.99 -35.58
CA LEU A 511 23.82 -7.63 -34.26
C LEU A 511 22.60 -8.51 -33.99
N THR A 512 22.82 -9.77 -33.60
CA THR A 512 21.75 -10.68 -33.20
C THR A 512 21.69 -10.79 -31.68
N VAL A 513 20.51 -10.55 -31.12
CA VAL A 513 20.24 -10.55 -29.67
C VAL A 513 19.28 -11.68 -29.35
N ASN A 514 19.65 -12.51 -28.38
CA ASN A 514 18.81 -13.61 -27.91
C ASN A 514 17.92 -13.14 -26.76
N TYR A 515 16.76 -13.76 -26.63
CA TYR A 515 15.85 -13.54 -25.51
C TYR A 515 15.14 -14.83 -25.12
N SER A 516 14.67 -14.88 -23.89
CA SER A 516 13.78 -15.91 -23.39
C SER A 516 12.34 -15.41 -23.37
N ILE A 517 11.40 -16.35 -23.48
CA ILE A 517 9.97 -16.10 -23.44
C ILE A 517 9.43 -16.77 -22.17
N GLY A 518 8.75 -16.00 -21.33
CA GLY A 518 8.06 -16.46 -20.13
C GLY A 518 6.72 -15.73 -19.96
N GLY A 519 6.21 -15.70 -18.73
CA GLY A 519 4.87 -15.23 -18.43
C GLY A 519 3.88 -16.38 -18.26
N THR A 520 2.60 -16.06 -18.09
CA THR A 520 1.52 -17.06 -17.94
C THR A 520 0.94 -17.49 -19.27
N ALA A 521 0.97 -16.61 -20.29
CA ALA A 521 0.51 -16.92 -21.65
C ALA A 521 1.49 -17.85 -22.39
N THR A 522 0.95 -18.87 -23.04
CA THR A 522 1.64 -19.95 -23.75
C THR A 522 1.94 -19.59 -25.20
N ASN A 523 3.23 -19.50 -25.53
CA ASN A 523 3.72 -19.22 -26.89
C ASN A 523 3.18 -20.23 -27.93
N GLY A 524 2.46 -19.73 -28.95
CA GLY A 524 1.84 -20.54 -29.99
C GLY A 524 0.44 -21.08 -29.67
N THR A 525 -0.09 -20.80 -28.47
CA THR A 525 -1.50 -21.04 -28.12
C THR A 525 -2.20 -19.70 -27.95
N ASP A 526 -1.80 -18.92 -26.95
CA ASP A 526 -2.49 -17.67 -26.56
C ASP A 526 -2.00 -16.46 -27.37
N TYR A 527 -0.89 -16.63 -28.11
CA TYR A 527 -0.39 -15.69 -29.11
C TYR A 527 0.43 -16.41 -30.19
N THR A 528 0.66 -15.72 -31.31
CA THR A 528 1.45 -16.27 -32.43
C THR A 528 2.86 -16.71 -32.02
N LEU A 529 3.35 -17.80 -32.63
CA LEU A 529 4.64 -18.38 -32.29
C LEU A 529 5.81 -17.39 -32.52
N LEU A 530 6.50 -17.01 -31.45
CA LEU A 530 7.64 -16.09 -31.50
C LEU A 530 8.98 -16.79 -31.74
N PRO A 531 9.97 -16.12 -32.37
CA PRO A 531 11.35 -16.60 -32.44
C PRO A 531 12.05 -16.47 -31.07
N THR A 532 13.29 -16.94 -30.95
CA THR A 532 14.10 -16.85 -29.71
C THR A 532 15.20 -15.78 -29.79
N SER A 533 15.23 -15.02 -30.88
CA SER A 533 16.21 -13.97 -31.13
C SER A 533 15.66 -12.90 -32.07
N VAL A 534 16.24 -11.71 -32.01
CA VAL A 534 15.96 -10.60 -32.92
C VAL A 534 17.28 -10.07 -33.50
N THR A 535 17.25 -9.60 -34.75
CA THR A 535 18.44 -9.03 -35.40
C THR A 535 18.27 -7.53 -35.61
N PHE A 536 19.25 -6.76 -35.13
CA PHE A 536 19.48 -5.38 -35.54
C PHE A 536 20.23 -5.39 -36.87
N GLU A 537 19.66 -4.74 -37.88
CA GLU A 537 20.35 -4.47 -39.13
C GLU A 537 21.51 -3.48 -38.92
N ALA A 538 22.49 -3.48 -39.84
CA ALA A 538 23.59 -2.53 -39.80
C ALA A 538 23.08 -1.08 -39.81
N ASN A 539 23.61 -0.26 -38.91
CA ASN A 539 23.19 1.12 -38.64
C ASN A 539 21.77 1.29 -38.06
N SER A 540 21.15 0.21 -37.57
CA SER A 540 19.86 0.29 -36.85
C SER A 540 20.06 0.27 -35.33
N ALA A 541 19.40 1.20 -34.66
CA ALA A 541 19.34 1.26 -33.19
C ALA A 541 18.09 0.55 -32.62
N ILE A 542 17.17 0.10 -33.47
CA ILE A 542 15.90 -0.50 -33.03
C ILE A 542 15.66 -1.80 -33.78
N ALA A 543 15.20 -2.82 -33.05
CA ALA A 543 14.59 -4.01 -33.60
C ALA A 543 13.32 -4.35 -32.80
N THR A 544 12.33 -4.99 -33.41
CA THR A 544 11.03 -5.22 -32.77
C THR A 544 10.59 -6.67 -32.88
N VAL A 545 9.91 -7.15 -31.84
CA VAL A 545 9.16 -8.42 -31.83
C VAL A 545 7.71 -8.09 -31.55
N THR A 546 6.82 -8.51 -32.44
CA THR A 546 5.38 -8.32 -32.29
C THR A 546 4.78 -9.56 -31.68
N VAL A 547 4.01 -9.40 -30.60
CA VAL A 547 3.18 -10.44 -30.00
C VAL A 547 1.73 -10.14 -30.36
N ASP A 548 1.14 -11.05 -31.12
CA ASP A 548 -0.22 -10.98 -31.65
C ASP A 548 -1.09 -11.98 -30.89
N PRO A 549 -1.96 -11.53 -29.96
CA PRO A 549 -2.85 -12.42 -29.20
C PRO A 549 -3.74 -13.26 -30.11
N THR A 550 -4.03 -14.49 -29.68
CA THR A 550 -4.98 -15.37 -30.35
C THR A 550 -6.36 -15.10 -29.74
N ALA A 551 -7.22 -14.42 -30.48
CA ALA A 551 -8.62 -14.21 -30.11
C ALA A 551 -9.39 -15.52 -29.87
N ASP A 552 -10.01 -15.69 -28.70
CA ASP A 552 -11.03 -16.71 -28.47
C ASP A 552 -12.28 -16.22 -27.68
N THR A 553 -12.93 -17.10 -26.90
CA THR A 553 -14.17 -16.79 -26.16
C THR A 553 -14.20 -17.45 -24.77
N ILE A 554 -13.04 -17.96 -24.31
CA ILE A 554 -12.87 -18.66 -23.06
C ILE A 554 -12.49 -17.64 -22.00
N VAL A 555 -13.39 -17.47 -21.02
CA VAL A 555 -13.06 -16.65 -19.83
C VAL A 555 -11.87 -17.26 -19.10
N GLU A 556 -10.77 -16.55 -19.13
CA GLU A 556 -9.54 -16.82 -18.40
C GLU A 556 -9.10 -15.62 -17.56
N SER A 557 -8.00 -15.77 -16.84
CA SER A 557 -7.39 -14.65 -16.11
C SER A 557 -6.50 -13.85 -17.05
N ASP A 558 -6.39 -12.53 -16.86
CA ASP A 558 -5.38 -11.72 -17.55
C ASP A 558 -4.02 -12.41 -17.53
N GLU A 559 -3.46 -12.61 -18.72
CA GLU A 559 -2.22 -13.34 -18.90
C GLU A 559 -1.04 -12.41 -19.19
N THR A 560 0.16 -12.83 -18.83
CA THR A 560 1.39 -12.08 -19.07
C THR A 560 2.25 -12.75 -20.11
N VAL A 561 2.86 -11.95 -20.98
CA VAL A 561 3.98 -12.33 -21.82
C VAL A 561 5.20 -11.59 -21.28
N ILE A 562 6.30 -12.31 -21.01
CA ILE A 562 7.53 -11.71 -20.52
C ILE A 562 8.63 -12.05 -21.51
N LEU A 563 9.20 -11.03 -22.15
CA LEU A 563 10.42 -11.18 -22.92
C LEU A 563 11.58 -10.69 -22.05
N ALA A 564 12.59 -11.52 -21.85
CA ALA A 564 13.78 -11.17 -21.09
C ALA A 564 15.03 -11.40 -21.94
N LEU A 565 15.87 -10.38 -22.03
CA LEU A 565 17.13 -10.41 -22.75
C LEU A 565 18.04 -11.48 -22.18
N ALA A 566 18.62 -12.30 -23.05
CA ALA A 566 19.61 -13.30 -22.68
C ALA A 566 21.02 -12.75 -22.92
N ALA A 567 21.97 -13.21 -22.10
CA ALA A 567 23.39 -12.96 -22.34
C ALA A 567 23.81 -13.51 -23.72
N GLY A 568 24.66 -12.78 -24.42
CA GLY A 568 25.15 -13.14 -25.75
C GLY A 568 26.48 -12.49 -26.06
N THR A 569 27.05 -12.79 -27.22
CA THR A 569 28.34 -12.24 -27.66
C THR A 569 28.13 -10.96 -28.47
N GLY A 570 28.93 -9.93 -28.22
CA GLY A 570 28.92 -8.70 -29.02
C GLY A 570 27.95 -7.61 -28.54
N TYR A 571 27.33 -7.78 -27.36
CA TYR A 571 26.48 -6.79 -26.71
C TYR A 571 26.43 -7.01 -25.20
N THR A 572 26.05 -5.99 -24.45
CA THR A 572 25.71 -6.09 -23.03
C THR A 572 24.20 -5.99 -22.82
N VAL A 573 23.69 -6.61 -21.75
CA VAL A 573 22.27 -6.55 -21.38
C VAL A 573 22.05 -5.35 -20.46
N GLY A 574 21.36 -4.32 -20.95
CA GLY A 574 21.03 -3.11 -20.20
C GLY A 574 19.71 -3.21 -19.44
N THR A 575 19.43 -2.23 -18.59
CA THR A 575 18.19 -2.11 -17.81
C THR A 575 17.22 -1.11 -18.45
N PRO A 576 15.93 -1.43 -18.63
CA PRO A 576 15.28 -2.70 -18.30
C PRO A 576 15.70 -3.85 -19.23
N ASN A 577 15.97 -5.01 -18.63
CA ASN A 577 16.41 -6.22 -19.34
C ASN A 577 15.25 -7.19 -19.65
N ALA A 578 14.07 -6.92 -19.11
CA ALA A 578 12.85 -7.63 -19.38
C ALA A 578 11.72 -6.63 -19.53
N ALA A 579 10.75 -6.96 -20.36
CA ALA A 579 9.48 -6.25 -20.43
C ALA A 579 8.35 -7.26 -20.25
N THR A 580 7.32 -6.82 -19.53
CA THR A 580 6.10 -7.58 -19.33
C THR A 580 4.98 -6.87 -20.06
N GLY A 581 4.35 -7.58 -20.99
CA GLY A 581 3.09 -7.17 -21.59
C GLY A 581 1.95 -8.01 -21.07
N THR A 582 0.79 -7.40 -20.85
CA THR A 582 -0.42 -8.11 -20.43
C THR A 582 -1.36 -8.31 -21.61
N ILE A 583 -1.84 -9.53 -21.80
CA ILE A 583 -3.00 -9.85 -22.62
C ILE A 583 -4.18 -9.87 -21.65
N ASN A 584 -5.00 -8.82 -21.70
CA ASN A 584 -6.16 -8.70 -20.84
C ASN A 584 -7.27 -9.57 -21.44
N ASN A 585 -7.81 -10.47 -20.62
CA ASN A 585 -8.99 -11.23 -20.96
C ASN A 585 -10.17 -10.25 -21.00
N ASP A 586 -10.76 -10.04 -22.18
CA ASP A 586 -11.97 -9.24 -22.35
C ASP A 586 -13.25 -10.07 -22.35
N ASP A 587 -13.14 -11.37 -22.11
CA ASP A 587 -14.26 -12.27 -21.86
C ASP A 587 -14.83 -12.13 -20.44
N THR A 588 -16.14 -12.02 -20.32
CA THR A 588 -16.79 -11.74 -19.02
C THR A 588 -17.31 -13.02 -18.34
N SER A 589 -16.90 -13.25 -17.09
CA SER A 589 -17.55 -14.26 -16.23
C SER A 589 -18.95 -13.79 -15.83
N VAL A 590 -19.98 -14.39 -16.43
CA VAL A 590 -21.38 -14.05 -16.14
C VAL A 590 -21.91 -14.89 -14.97
N THR A 591 -22.25 -14.25 -13.85
CA THR A 591 -23.04 -14.90 -12.79
C THR A 591 -24.52 -14.72 -13.10
N SER A 592 -25.15 -15.79 -13.58
CA SER A 592 -26.56 -15.81 -13.95
C SER A 592 -27.42 -16.29 -12.78
N GLN A 593 -28.55 -15.62 -12.53
CA GLN A 593 -29.55 -16.00 -11.55
C GLN A 593 -30.91 -16.24 -12.22
N LEU A 594 -31.55 -17.35 -11.85
CA LEU A 594 -32.87 -17.76 -12.34
C LEU A 594 -33.98 -17.29 -11.40
N SER A 595 -35.03 -16.72 -11.99
CA SER A 595 -36.31 -16.41 -11.33
C SER A 595 -37.47 -16.95 -12.16
N ILE A 596 -38.61 -17.26 -11.53
CA ILE A 596 -39.84 -17.67 -12.22
C ILE A 596 -41.02 -16.80 -11.78
N ASN A 597 -41.86 -16.40 -12.72
CA ASN A 597 -42.97 -15.50 -12.43
C ASN A 597 -44.25 -16.22 -11.97
N ASP A 598 -45.05 -15.53 -11.15
CA ASP A 598 -46.43 -15.90 -10.86
C ASP A 598 -47.34 -15.55 -12.05
N ILE A 599 -48.38 -16.36 -12.28
CA ILE A 599 -49.39 -16.13 -13.31
C ILE A 599 -50.81 -16.46 -12.82
N THR A 600 -51.80 -15.83 -13.45
CA THR A 600 -53.21 -16.25 -13.40
C THR A 600 -53.64 -16.61 -14.81
N VAL A 601 -54.25 -17.78 -14.97
CA VAL A 601 -54.76 -18.31 -16.24
C VAL A 601 -56.25 -18.50 -16.16
N VAL A 602 -56.94 -18.26 -17.26
CA VAL A 602 -58.40 -18.41 -17.32
C VAL A 602 -58.71 -19.78 -17.89
N GLU A 603 -59.37 -20.61 -17.09
CA GLU A 603 -59.82 -21.92 -17.51
C GLU A 603 -60.77 -21.83 -18.70
N GLY A 604 -60.69 -22.79 -19.61
CA GLY A 604 -61.45 -22.85 -20.87
C GLY A 604 -61.03 -21.85 -21.95
N LYS A 605 -60.35 -20.76 -21.57
CA LYS A 605 -59.67 -19.84 -22.50
C LYS A 605 -58.23 -20.28 -22.79
N ASP A 606 -57.48 -20.62 -21.75
CA ASP A 606 -56.07 -20.99 -21.84
C ASP A 606 -55.93 -22.52 -21.79
N ASN A 607 -55.19 -23.13 -22.72
CA ASN A 607 -54.97 -24.60 -22.72
C ASN A 607 -53.77 -25.01 -21.87
N ASN A 608 -52.86 -24.08 -21.58
CA ASN A 608 -51.65 -24.32 -20.81
C ASN A 608 -51.37 -23.11 -19.92
N ALA A 609 -50.88 -23.37 -18.72
CA ALA A 609 -50.14 -22.40 -17.90
C ALA A 609 -48.71 -22.28 -18.44
N ILE A 610 -48.34 -21.08 -18.90
CA ILE A 610 -47.01 -20.79 -19.45
C ILE A 610 -46.29 -19.85 -18.49
N LEU A 611 -45.39 -20.40 -17.69
CA LEU A 611 -44.52 -19.61 -16.81
C LEU A 611 -43.25 -19.24 -17.57
N THR A 612 -42.75 -18.04 -17.34
CA THR A 612 -41.49 -17.55 -17.86
C THR A 612 -40.44 -17.64 -16.76
N VAL A 613 -39.36 -18.35 -17.07
CA VAL A 613 -38.13 -18.32 -16.29
C VAL A 613 -37.24 -17.24 -16.89
N THR A 614 -36.78 -16.30 -16.07
CA THR A 614 -35.91 -15.20 -16.46
C THR A 614 -34.50 -15.40 -15.93
N VAL A 615 -33.52 -14.96 -16.71
CA VAL A 615 -32.10 -14.87 -16.36
C VAL A 615 -31.73 -13.39 -16.31
N ASP A 616 -31.21 -12.91 -15.18
CA ASP A 616 -30.81 -11.50 -14.99
C ASP A 616 -29.61 -11.11 -15.88
N ASN A 617 -28.57 -11.96 -15.91
CA ASN A 617 -27.37 -11.81 -16.70
C ASN A 617 -27.24 -13.05 -17.61
N PRO A 618 -27.66 -13.01 -18.88
CA PRO A 618 -27.64 -14.17 -19.77
C PRO A 618 -26.24 -14.78 -19.93
N ASN A 619 -26.09 -16.08 -19.68
CA ASN A 619 -24.79 -16.75 -19.68
C ASN A 619 -24.33 -17.11 -21.10
N PRO A 620 -23.05 -16.92 -21.48
CA PRO A 620 -22.48 -17.41 -22.73
C PRO A 620 -22.49 -18.94 -22.88
N GLN A 621 -22.57 -19.67 -21.78
CA GLN A 621 -22.77 -21.12 -21.76
C GLN A 621 -24.25 -21.46 -21.60
N PRO A 622 -24.72 -22.61 -22.11
CA PRO A 622 -26.10 -23.03 -21.89
C PRO A 622 -26.37 -23.20 -20.38
N ILE A 623 -27.49 -22.65 -19.91
CA ILE A 623 -27.97 -22.85 -18.54
C ILE A 623 -28.92 -24.05 -18.54
N THR A 624 -28.73 -25.00 -17.63
CA THR A 624 -29.69 -26.10 -17.45
C THR A 624 -30.28 -26.10 -16.05
N PHE A 625 -31.57 -26.43 -15.91
CA PHE A 625 -32.24 -26.51 -14.62
C PHE A 625 -33.43 -27.48 -14.69
N ASN A 626 -33.83 -28.00 -13.53
CA ASN A 626 -35.01 -28.84 -13.37
C ASN A 626 -36.21 -28.02 -12.87
N TYR A 627 -37.42 -28.47 -13.19
CA TYR A 627 -38.66 -27.96 -12.63
C TYR A 627 -39.58 -29.09 -12.17
N THR A 628 -40.44 -28.81 -11.19
CA THR A 628 -41.46 -29.74 -10.68
C THR A 628 -42.71 -28.99 -10.24
N THR A 629 -43.89 -29.51 -10.60
CA THR A 629 -45.19 -28.97 -10.14
C THR A 629 -45.61 -29.55 -8.79
N ALA A 630 -46.22 -28.76 -7.91
CA ALA A 630 -46.84 -29.25 -6.67
C ALA A 630 -48.22 -28.59 -6.40
N PRO A 631 -49.22 -29.34 -5.92
CA PRO A 631 -50.57 -28.79 -5.66
C PRO A 631 -50.59 -27.93 -4.38
N ILE A 632 -51.39 -26.86 -4.38
CA ILE A 632 -51.82 -26.15 -3.15
C ILE A 632 -53.28 -26.50 -2.87
N ASN A 633 -54.18 -26.07 -3.76
CA ASN A 633 -55.60 -26.43 -3.75
C ASN A 633 -56.12 -26.85 -5.13
N ALA A 634 -55.37 -26.63 -6.21
CA ALA A 634 -55.59 -27.31 -7.48
C ALA A 634 -55.14 -28.77 -7.37
N THR A 635 -56.02 -29.70 -7.70
CA THR A 635 -55.81 -31.15 -7.74
C THR A 635 -55.13 -31.60 -9.03
N ALA A 636 -53.96 -32.21 -8.90
CA ALA A 636 -53.23 -32.77 -10.02
C ALA A 636 -54.04 -33.84 -10.80
N ASN A 637 -54.06 -33.69 -12.12
CA ASN A 637 -54.81 -34.46 -13.12
C ASN A 637 -56.34 -34.32 -13.04
N VAL A 638 -56.84 -33.36 -12.27
CA VAL A 638 -58.21 -32.84 -12.40
C VAL A 638 -58.15 -31.47 -13.06
N ASP A 639 -57.32 -30.56 -12.54
CA ASP A 639 -57.30 -29.15 -12.98
C ASP A 639 -56.05 -28.84 -13.85
N TYR A 640 -54.95 -29.56 -13.61
CA TYR A 640 -53.72 -29.46 -14.40
C TYR A 640 -52.99 -30.81 -14.52
N THR A 641 -52.21 -31.01 -15.57
CA THR A 641 -51.35 -32.20 -15.69
C THR A 641 -50.05 -32.00 -14.91
N SER A 642 -49.81 -32.81 -13.86
CA SER A 642 -48.56 -32.74 -13.09
C SER A 642 -47.35 -33.05 -13.97
N LYS A 643 -46.28 -32.26 -13.81
CA LYS A 643 -45.11 -32.32 -14.69
C LYS A 643 -43.80 -32.07 -13.93
N THR A 644 -42.78 -32.81 -14.32
CA THR A 644 -41.38 -32.57 -13.97
C THR A 644 -40.55 -32.59 -15.24
N GLY A 645 -39.48 -31.81 -15.32
CA GLY A 645 -38.60 -31.86 -16.48
C GLY A 645 -37.32 -31.04 -16.30
N THR A 646 -36.47 -31.10 -17.31
CA THR A 646 -35.25 -30.30 -17.42
C THR A 646 -35.41 -29.34 -18.59
N ILE A 647 -34.99 -28.09 -18.39
CA ILE A 647 -34.94 -27.06 -19.43
C ILE A 647 -33.48 -26.69 -19.66
N THR A 648 -33.14 -26.44 -20.92
CA THR A 648 -31.87 -25.83 -21.34
C THR A 648 -32.17 -24.48 -21.95
N ILE A 649 -31.65 -23.42 -21.34
CA ILE A 649 -31.61 -22.08 -21.93
C ILE A 649 -30.36 -22.03 -22.81
N ALA A 650 -30.52 -21.63 -24.06
CA ALA A 650 -29.39 -21.48 -24.97
C ALA A 650 -28.43 -20.38 -24.47
N PRO A 651 -27.15 -20.44 -24.84
CA PRO A 651 -26.21 -19.32 -24.69
C PRO A 651 -26.83 -17.96 -24.96
N ASN A 652 -26.48 -16.97 -24.15
CA ASN A 652 -26.83 -15.55 -24.27
C ASN A 652 -28.35 -15.29 -24.38
N THR A 653 -29.17 -16.22 -23.87
CA THR A 653 -30.64 -16.11 -23.89
C THR A 653 -31.15 -15.78 -22.51
N ALA A 654 -32.02 -14.76 -22.42
CA ALA A 654 -32.49 -14.23 -21.14
C ALA A 654 -33.73 -14.94 -20.57
N THR A 655 -34.41 -15.77 -21.36
CA THR A 655 -35.67 -16.39 -20.93
C THR A 655 -35.87 -17.80 -21.46
N ALA A 656 -36.64 -18.59 -20.72
CA ALA A 656 -37.24 -19.83 -21.18
C ALA A 656 -38.66 -19.98 -20.64
N THR A 657 -39.46 -20.86 -21.24
CA THR A 657 -40.85 -21.07 -20.80
C THR A 657 -41.08 -22.49 -20.31
N ILE A 658 -41.87 -22.62 -19.25
CA ILE A 658 -42.39 -23.88 -18.75
C ILE A 658 -43.87 -23.92 -19.08
N SER A 659 -44.28 -24.93 -19.85
CA SER A 659 -45.68 -25.14 -20.25
C SER A 659 -46.27 -26.32 -19.50
N ILE A 660 -47.30 -26.05 -18.70
CA ILE A 660 -48.08 -27.01 -17.91
C ILE A 660 -49.50 -27.08 -18.50
N PRO A 661 -49.95 -28.24 -19.02
CA PRO A 661 -51.30 -28.38 -19.55
C PRO A 661 -52.38 -28.20 -18.48
N LEU A 662 -53.43 -27.44 -18.82
CA LEU A 662 -54.65 -27.27 -18.03
C LEU A 662 -55.72 -28.24 -18.51
N LEU A 663 -56.64 -28.62 -17.63
CA LEU A 663 -57.69 -29.59 -17.90
C LEU A 663 -59.07 -28.92 -17.81
N ASN A 664 -59.40 -28.16 -18.87
CA ASN A 664 -60.61 -27.33 -18.91
C ASN A 664 -61.91 -28.13 -18.79
N ASP A 665 -62.84 -27.67 -17.95
CA ASP A 665 -64.25 -28.07 -18.01
C ASP A 665 -65.24 -26.87 -18.11
N ASN A 666 -66.50 -27.05 -17.72
CA ASN A 666 -67.56 -26.02 -17.81
C ASN A 666 -68.21 -25.78 -16.42
N LEU A 667 -67.59 -26.23 -15.35
CA LEU A 667 -68.01 -25.98 -13.99
C LEU A 667 -67.54 -24.59 -13.57
N ASN A 668 -68.25 -24.00 -12.62
CA ASN A 668 -67.88 -22.70 -12.06
C ASN A 668 -67.28 -22.97 -10.67
N GLU A 669 -65.97 -22.89 -10.58
CA GLU A 669 -65.15 -23.30 -9.47
C GLU A 669 -64.52 -22.07 -8.77
N PRO A 670 -64.13 -22.19 -7.49
CA PRO A 670 -63.33 -21.16 -6.84
C PRO A 670 -61.91 -21.13 -7.42
N ASP A 671 -61.21 -19.99 -7.34
CA ASP A 671 -59.82 -19.88 -7.81
C ASP A 671 -58.92 -20.95 -7.13
N GLU A 672 -58.18 -21.70 -7.96
CA GLU A 672 -57.33 -22.80 -7.53
C GLU A 672 -55.86 -22.53 -7.84
N VAL A 673 -54.94 -23.13 -7.08
CA VAL A 673 -53.51 -22.82 -7.14
C VAL A 673 -52.65 -24.08 -7.12
N PHE A 674 -51.62 -24.08 -7.97
CA PHE A 674 -50.47 -24.99 -7.88
C PHE A 674 -49.15 -24.20 -8.06
N THR A 675 -48.03 -24.80 -7.70
CA THR A 675 -46.70 -24.19 -7.81
C THR A 675 -45.80 -24.91 -8.80
N VAL A 676 -44.79 -24.20 -9.32
CA VAL A 676 -43.68 -24.72 -10.11
C VAL A 676 -42.38 -24.30 -9.44
N THR A 677 -41.58 -25.27 -8.98
CA THR A 677 -40.31 -25.01 -8.29
C THR A 677 -39.12 -25.29 -9.20
N LEU A 678 -38.17 -24.36 -9.27
CA LEU A 678 -36.89 -24.52 -9.97
C LEU A 678 -35.85 -25.22 -9.08
N SER A 679 -35.01 -26.09 -9.65
CA SER A 679 -33.97 -26.81 -8.90
C SER A 679 -32.78 -27.22 -9.78
N ASN A 680 -31.65 -27.57 -9.14
CA ASN A 680 -30.43 -28.09 -9.77
C ASN A 680 -29.94 -27.26 -10.98
N PRO A 681 -29.73 -25.94 -10.84
CA PRO A 681 -29.19 -25.14 -11.92
C PRO A 681 -27.71 -25.50 -12.21
N VAL A 682 -27.32 -25.44 -13.48
CA VAL A 682 -25.93 -25.51 -13.98
C VAL A 682 -25.69 -24.23 -14.77
N ASN A 683 -24.53 -23.59 -14.57
CA ASN A 683 -24.16 -22.29 -15.14
C ASN A 683 -25.08 -21.13 -14.70
N ALA A 684 -25.84 -21.32 -13.63
CA ALA A 684 -26.64 -20.30 -12.97
C ALA A 684 -26.88 -20.65 -11.49
N THR A 685 -27.41 -19.70 -10.73
CA THR A 685 -28.00 -19.92 -9.39
C THR A 685 -29.51 -19.70 -9.45
N VAL A 686 -30.26 -20.12 -8.44
CA VAL A 686 -31.70 -19.80 -8.32
C VAL A 686 -31.85 -18.67 -7.30
N ASN A 687 -32.64 -17.65 -7.63
CA ASN A 687 -33.02 -16.62 -6.67
C ASN A 687 -33.87 -17.27 -5.56
N PRO A 688 -33.42 -17.26 -4.29
CA PRO A 688 -34.15 -17.92 -3.20
C PRO A 688 -35.54 -17.32 -2.97
N ASP A 689 -35.74 -16.05 -3.29
CA ASP A 689 -37.03 -15.36 -3.10
C ASP A 689 -38.01 -15.59 -4.27
N GLU A 690 -37.51 -16.08 -5.42
CA GLU A 690 -38.27 -16.26 -6.66
C GLU A 690 -38.04 -17.65 -7.30
N ALA A 691 -37.74 -18.65 -6.48
CA ALA A 691 -37.51 -20.03 -6.90
C ALA A 691 -38.81 -20.79 -7.24
N ILE A 692 -39.96 -20.23 -6.86
CA ILE A 692 -41.27 -20.87 -6.92
C ILE A 692 -42.24 -19.92 -7.63
N GLY A 693 -42.77 -20.34 -8.77
CA GLY A 693 -43.83 -19.63 -9.49
C GLY A 693 -45.18 -20.24 -9.14
N GLN A 694 -46.14 -19.41 -8.74
CA GLN A 694 -47.52 -19.77 -8.48
C GLN A 694 -48.38 -19.61 -9.72
N VAL A 695 -49.24 -20.60 -9.99
CA VAL A 695 -50.24 -20.56 -11.05
C VAL A 695 -51.61 -20.58 -10.41
N ILE A 696 -52.38 -19.51 -10.63
CA ILE A 696 -53.79 -19.42 -10.23
C ILE A 696 -54.65 -19.75 -11.44
N ILE A 697 -55.51 -20.76 -11.32
CA ILE A 697 -56.52 -21.15 -12.32
C ILE A 697 -57.84 -20.49 -11.89
N THR A 698 -58.51 -19.77 -12.81
CA THR A 698 -59.77 -19.07 -12.55
C THR A 698 -60.78 -19.22 -13.68
N ASP A 699 -62.06 -19.35 -13.36
CA ASP A 699 -63.15 -19.26 -14.35
C ASP A 699 -63.55 -17.82 -14.70
N THR A 700 -62.89 -16.83 -14.09
CA THR A 700 -63.24 -15.42 -14.26
C THR A 700 -62.38 -14.72 -15.29
N LEU A 701 -62.96 -14.47 -16.47
CA LEU A 701 -62.38 -13.56 -17.44
C LEU A 701 -62.62 -12.11 -17.03
N GLN A 702 -61.56 -11.39 -16.70
CA GLN A 702 -61.62 -9.93 -16.49
C GLN A 702 -61.37 -9.16 -17.78
N SER A 703 -62.15 -8.10 -18.03
CA SER A 703 -61.99 -7.29 -19.24
C SER A 703 -62.22 -5.79 -19.03
N ALA A 704 -61.28 -4.98 -19.54
CA ALA A 704 -61.39 -3.52 -19.59
C ALA A 704 -62.02 -3.00 -20.91
N ILE A 705 -62.43 -3.91 -21.80
CA ILE A 705 -63.12 -3.60 -23.06
C ILE A 705 -64.39 -4.44 -23.22
N THR A 706 -65.26 -4.06 -24.16
CA THR A 706 -66.43 -4.87 -24.52
C THR A 706 -66.04 -6.29 -24.90
N ARG A 707 -66.72 -7.30 -24.32
CA ARG A 707 -66.38 -8.72 -24.52
C ARG A 707 -67.60 -9.62 -24.64
N THR A 708 -67.41 -10.63 -25.48
CA THR A 708 -68.22 -11.85 -25.51
C THR A 708 -67.39 -12.99 -24.92
N LEU A 709 -67.97 -13.77 -24.02
CA LEU A 709 -67.33 -14.93 -23.42
C LEU A 709 -66.98 -15.98 -24.49
N PRO A 710 -65.73 -16.51 -24.49
CA PRO A 710 -65.39 -17.73 -25.22
C PRO A 710 -66.23 -18.92 -24.74
N ASN A 711 -66.21 -20.03 -25.48
CA ASN A 711 -66.79 -21.29 -24.98
C ASN A 711 -66.03 -21.75 -23.72
N ASN A 712 -66.72 -22.41 -22.80
CA ASN A 712 -66.17 -22.99 -21.57
C ASN A 712 -65.57 -21.95 -20.60
N VAL A 713 -66.05 -20.71 -20.66
CA VAL A 713 -65.73 -19.68 -19.67
C VAL A 713 -67.03 -19.21 -19.06
N GLU A 714 -67.16 -19.33 -17.75
CA GLU A 714 -68.44 -19.19 -17.07
C GLU A 714 -68.62 -17.78 -16.52
N ASN A 715 -67.55 -17.10 -16.11
CA ASN A 715 -67.63 -15.80 -15.46
C ASN A 715 -66.97 -14.68 -16.29
N LEU A 716 -67.68 -13.58 -16.49
CA LEU A 716 -67.15 -12.32 -17.05
C LEU A 716 -67.23 -11.21 -16.02
N ARG A 717 -66.10 -10.55 -15.74
CA ARG A 717 -66.06 -9.33 -14.93
C ARG A 717 -65.52 -8.16 -15.76
N LEU A 718 -66.38 -7.18 -16.01
CA LEU A 718 -65.97 -5.93 -16.62
C LEU A 718 -65.27 -5.06 -15.57
N ILE A 719 -64.15 -4.45 -15.93
CA ILE A 719 -63.34 -3.60 -15.04
C ILE A 719 -63.20 -2.19 -15.60
N GLY A 720 -62.81 -1.25 -14.73
CA GLY A 720 -62.71 0.18 -15.06
C GLY A 720 -64.04 0.91 -14.95
N THR A 721 -64.11 2.11 -15.54
CA THR A 721 -65.28 3.01 -15.44
C THR A 721 -65.90 3.36 -16.80
N ASN A 722 -65.35 2.78 -17.89
CA ASN A 722 -65.83 3.02 -19.25
C ASN A 722 -67.15 2.28 -19.51
N ASN A 723 -67.97 2.82 -20.41
CA ASN A 723 -69.20 2.20 -20.89
C ASN A 723 -68.87 1.03 -21.84
N ILE A 724 -68.54 -0.12 -21.27
CA ILE A 724 -68.20 -1.36 -21.99
C ILE A 724 -69.29 -2.40 -21.79
N ASN A 725 -69.39 -3.37 -22.70
CA ASN A 725 -70.51 -4.31 -22.73
C ASN A 725 -70.05 -5.75 -22.50
N GLY A 726 -70.93 -6.56 -21.91
CA GLY A 726 -70.71 -7.97 -21.62
C GLY A 726 -71.71 -8.85 -22.35
N THR A 727 -71.24 -9.92 -22.99
CA THR A 727 -72.10 -10.91 -23.64
C THR A 727 -71.67 -12.32 -23.26
N GLY A 728 -72.61 -13.17 -22.88
CA GLY A 728 -72.37 -14.56 -22.53
C GLY A 728 -72.10 -15.48 -23.74
N ASN A 729 -71.88 -16.76 -23.44
CA ASN A 729 -71.78 -17.86 -24.39
C ASN A 729 -73.11 -18.66 -24.39
N ALA A 730 -73.09 -19.99 -24.55
CA ALA A 730 -74.30 -20.82 -24.54
C ALA A 730 -74.48 -21.63 -23.23
N GLY A 731 -73.57 -21.43 -22.27
CA GLY A 731 -73.59 -22.02 -20.94
C GLY A 731 -74.21 -21.10 -19.89
N ASN A 732 -74.20 -21.51 -18.63
CA ASN A 732 -74.73 -20.70 -17.53
C ASN A 732 -73.69 -19.65 -17.13
N ASN A 733 -73.89 -18.40 -17.53
CA ASN A 733 -72.89 -17.35 -17.33
C ASN A 733 -73.17 -16.48 -16.10
N LYS A 734 -72.09 -16.06 -15.43
CA LYS A 734 -72.12 -14.98 -14.44
C LYS A 734 -71.43 -13.76 -15.03
N ILE A 735 -72.21 -12.73 -15.35
CA ILE A 735 -71.68 -11.50 -15.94
C ILE A 735 -71.84 -10.37 -14.94
N THR A 736 -70.73 -9.75 -14.57
CA THR A 736 -70.69 -8.57 -13.70
C THR A 736 -70.12 -7.38 -14.46
N GLY A 737 -70.94 -6.34 -14.58
CA GLY A 737 -70.57 -5.05 -15.13
C GLY A 737 -69.64 -4.25 -14.22
N ASN A 738 -69.22 -3.09 -14.73
CA ASN A 738 -68.31 -2.18 -14.05
C ASN A 738 -69.09 -0.97 -13.50
N SER A 739 -68.47 0.22 -13.40
CA SER A 739 -69.17 1.42 -12.93
C SER A 739 -69.69 2.33 -14.04
N GLY A 740 -69.54 1.93 -15.29
CA GLY A 740 -70.05 2.64 -16.46
C GLY A 740 -71.40 2.08 -16.89
N ASN A 741 -72.04 2.71 -17.86
CA ASN A 741 -73.32 2.23 -18.39
C ASN A 741 -73.06 1.02 -19.30
N ASN A 742 -73.32 -0.17 -18.81
CA ASN A 742 -73.04 -1.43 -19.48
C ASN A 742 -74.26 -1.98 -20.22
N GLN A 743 -74.06 -2.55 -21.40
CA GLN A 743 -75.03 -3.46 -22.01
C GLN A 743 -74.65 -4.89 -21.68
N ILE A 744 -75.56 -5.64 -21.06
CA ILE A 744 -75.33 -7.00 -20.59
C ILE A 744 -76.33 -7.96 -21.22
N ASN A 745 -75.84 -9.00 -21.90
CA ASN A 745 -76.65 -10.03 -22.54
C ASN A 745 -76.12 -11.41 -22.13
N GLY A 746 -76.89 -12.18 -21.36
CA GLY A 746 -76.52 -13.54 -20.94
C GLY A 746 -76.46 -14.55 -22.10
N ARG A 747 -77.24 -14.32 -23.15
CA ARG A 747 -77.55 -15.26 -24.23
C ARG A 747 -78.36 -16.45 -23.72
N ALA A 748 -77.95 -17.68 -24.04
CA ALA A 748 -78.68 -18.89 -23.71
C ALA A 748 -78.01 -19.55 -22.52
N GLY A 749 -78.79 -20.08 -21.59
CA GLY A 749 -78.29 -20.60 -20.34
C GLY A 749 -79.20 -20.18 -19.19
N ILE A 750 -78.81 -20.50 -17.96
CA ILE A 750 -79.36 -19.88 -16.75
C ILE A 750 -78.33 -18.87 -16.29
N ASP A 751 -78.56 -17.60 -16.62
CA ASP A 751 -77.55 -16.56 -16.43
C ASP A 751 -77.77 -15.77 -15.14
N THR A 752 -76.68 -15.33 -14.52
CA THR A 752 -76.68 -14.36 -13.42
C THR A 752 -76.00 -13.08 -13.89
N LEU A 753 -76.79 -12.02 -14.04
CA LEU A 753 -76.39 -10.74 -14.59
C LEU A 753 -76.36 -9.67 -13.50
N THR A 754 -75.27 -8.94 -13.39
CA THR A 754 -75.06 -7.84 -12.46
C THR A 754 -74.61 -6.62 -13.25
N GLY A 755 -75.35 -5.52 -13.21
CA GLY A 755 -75.04 -4.27 -13.92
C GLY A 755 -73.83 -3.55 -13.35
N GLY A 756 -73.74 -3.51 -12.02
CA GLY A 756 -72.76 -2.73 -11.29
C GLY A 756 -73.30 -1.36 -10.92
N LEU A 757 -72.46 -0.33 -11.04
CA LEU A 757 -72.91 1.06 -10.91
C LEU A 757 -73.11 1.62 -12.31
N GLY A 758 -74.11 2.48 -12.51
CA GLY A 758 -74.36 3.07 -13.83
C GLY A 758 -75.85 3.08 -14.15
N ALA A 759 -76.16 3.45 -15.38
CA ALA A 759 -77.47 3.21 -15.98
C ALA A 759 -77.30 2.10 -17.01
N ASP A 760 -77.57 0.87 -16.58
CA ASP A 760 -77.25 -0.34 -17.34
C ASP A 760 -78.43 -0.82 -18.18
N THR A 761 -78.14 -1.49 -19.29
CA THR A 761 -79.14 -2.08 -20.17
C THR A 761 -78.95 -3.60 -20.22
N PHE A 762 -79.92 -4.34 -19.72
CA PHE A 762 -79.97 -5.80 -19.82
C PHE A 762 -80.75 -6.21 -21.06
N ILE A 763 -80.13 -6.97 -21.96
CA ILE A 763 -80.70 -7.33 -23.25
C ILE A 763 -81.22 -8.77 -23.19
N PHE A 764 -82.49 -8.96 -23.50
CA PHE A 764 -83.11 -10.29 -23.57
C PHE A 764 -83.74 -10.53 -24.94
N GLN A 765 -83.50 -11.72 -25.49
CA GLN A 765 -84.15 -12.23 -26.69
C GLN A 765 -85.21 -13.26 -26.30
N PHE A 766 -86.42 -13.13 -26.86
CA PHE A 766 -87.48 -14.12 -26.67
C PHE A 766 -86.99 -15.53 -27.01
N GLY A 767 -87.32 -16.49 -26.13
CA GLY A 767 -86.83 -17.87 -26.17
C GLY A 767 -85.56 -18.16 -25.36
N GLN A 768 -84.85 -17.13 -24.84
CA GLN A 768 -83.63 -17.35 -24.04
C GLN A 768 -83.91 -17.52 -22.53
N SER A 769 -84.60 -16.56 -21.91
CA SER A 769 -84.96 -16.61 -20.49
C SER A 769 -86.37 -17.18 -20.30
N THR A 770 -86.50 -18.51 -20.38
CA THR A 770 -87.80 -19.22 -20.30
C THR A 770 -88.10 -19.73 -18.89
N ILE A 771 -89.20 -20.46 -18.67
CA ILE A 771 -89.48 -21.10 -17.36
C ILE A 771 -88.36 -22.07 -16.95
N SER A 772 -87.77 -22.79 -17.90
CA SER A 772 -86.71 -23.78 -17.64
C SER A 772 -85.30 -23.18 -17.57
N THR A 773 -85.11 -21.99 -18.13
CA THR A 773 -83.81 -21.31 -18.27
C THR A 773 -83.91 -19.87 -17.75
N SER A 774 -84.62 -19.68 -16.63
CA SER A 774 -84.91 -18.32 -16.14
C SER A 774 -83.63 -17.64 -15.69
N ASP A 775 -83.29 -16.54 -16.36
CA ASP A 775 -82.17 -15.70 -16.01
C ASP A 775 -82.47 -14.86 -14.77
N ARG A 776 -81.40 -14.34 -14.19
CA ARG A 776 -81.44 -13.54 -12.97
C ARG A 776 -80.65 -12.25 -13.09
N ILE A 777 -81.28 -11.12 -12.77
CA ILE A 777 -80.59 -9.85 -12.52
C ILE A 777 -80.43 -9.65 -11.01
N THR A 778 -79.24 -9.23 -10.58
CA THR A 778 -78.88 -9.17 -9.16
C THR A 778 -78.84 -7.78 -8.55
N ASP A 779 -79.02 -6.71 -9.32
CA ASP A 779 -78.85 -5.32 -8.85
C ASP A 779 -79.63 -4.27 -9.65
N PHE A 780 -80.76 -4.65 -10.26
CA PHE A 780 -81.56 -3.75 -11.09
C PHE A 780 -82.06 -2.51 -10.33
N ALA A 781 -81.63 -1.33 -10.77
CA ALA A 781 -81.99 -0.02 -10.23
C ALA A 781 -83.10 0.66 -11.06
N ILE A 782 -84.31 0.77 -10.49
CA ILE A 782 -85.45 1.36 -11.22
C ILE A 782 -85.18 2.81 -11.62
N ASN A 783 -85.64 3.18 -12.82
CA ASN A 783 -85.48 4.49 -13.46
C ASN A 783 -84.06 4.79 -13.95
N SER A 784 -83.04 4.07 -13.45
CA SER A 784 -81.68 4.11 -13.98
C SER A 784 -81.52 3.03 -15.07
N ASP A 785 -81.65 1.77 -14.67
CA ASP A 785 -81.43 0.64 -15.53
C ASP A 785 -82.62 0.37 -16.45
N LYS A 786 -82.33 -0.31 -17.55
CA LYS A 786 -83.29 -0.66 -18.60
C LYS A 786 -83.17 -2.10 -19.02
N ILE A 787 -84.26 -2.59 -19.57
CA ILE A 787 -84.39 -3.88 -20.23
C ILE A 787 -84.65 -3.58 -21.70
N ASP A 788 -83.80 -4.09 -22.57
CA ASP A 788 -83.97 -4.02 -24.02
C ASP A 788 -84.38 -5.41 -24.52
N LEU A 789 -85.34 -5.43 -25.46
CA LEU A 789 -85.99 -6.64 -25.92
C LEU A 789 -85.68 -6.88 -27.39
N LEU A 790 -85.38 -8.14 -27.73
CA LEU A 790 -85.19 -8.61 -29.09
C LEU A 790 -86.22 -9.71 -29.40
N THR A 791 -86.75 -9.72 -30.62
CA THR A 791 -87.55 -10.83 -31.17
C THR A 791 -86.79 -12.16 -31.10
N GLN A 792 -87.47 -13.30 -31.22
CA GLN A 792 -86.83 -14.62 -31.30
C GLN A 792 -85.77 -14.73 -32.41
N GLY A 793 -85.84 -13.89 -33.46
CA GLY A 793 -84.82 -13.79 -34.51
C GLY A 793 -83.65 -12.84 -34.21
N GLY A 794 -83.58 -12.26 -33.01
CA GLY A 794 -82.53 -11.32 -32.59
C GLY A 794 -82.70 -9.89 -33.11
N LEU A 795 -83.85 -9.54 -33.69
CA LEU A 795 -84.15 -8.18 -34.17
C LEU A 795 -84.71 -7.30 -33.04
N PRO A 796 -84.34 -6.00 -32.94
CA PRO A 796 -84.92 -5.08 -31.97
C PRO A 796 -86.45 -5.00 -32.05
N MET A 797 -87.11 -4.89 -30.90
CA MET A 797 -88.57 -4.72 -30.83
C MET A 797 -88.95 -3.55 -29.93
N SER A 798 -90.16 -3.02 -30.12
CA SER A 798 -90.70 -1.99 -29.24
C SER A 798 -90.95 -2.55 -27.85
N ALA A 799 -90.75 -1.71 -26.82
CA ALA A 799 -91.12 -2.02 -25.45
C ALA A 799 -92.60 -2.47 -25.33
N PRO A 800 -92.97 -3.18 -24.24
CA PRO A 800 -94.32 -3.64 -24.03
C PRO A 800 -95.34 -2.49 -24.11
N SER A 801 -96.45 -2.72 -24.82
CA SER A 801 -97.55 -1.76 -24.98
C SER A 801 -98.26 -1.44 -23.67
N SER A 802 -98.15 -2.33 -22.68
CA SER A 802 -98.64 -2.14 -21.32
C SER A 802 -97.72 -2.87 -20.33
N PHE A 803 -97.52 -2.25 -19.15
CA PHE A 803 -96.75 -2.82 -18.06
C PHE A 803 -97.49 -2.58 -16.75
N SER A 804 -97.65 -3.61 -15.92
CA SER A 804 -98.35 -3.48 -14.63
C SER A 804 -97.72 -4.30 -13.52
N ARG A 805 -97.90 -3.87 -12.28
CA ARG A 805 -97.58 -4.66 -11.09
C ARG A 805 -98.80 -5.48 -10.68
N ALA A 806 -98.64 -6.80 -10.60
CA ALA A 806 -99.66 -7.70 -10.07
C ALA A 806 -99.61 -7.77 -8.53
N ALA A 807 -100.65 -8.34 -7.92
CA ALA A 807 -100.65 -8.64 -6.50
C ALA A 807 -99.53 -9.64 -6.15
N ASN A 808 -99.04 -9.56 -4.91
CA ASN A 808 -98.04 -10.50 -4.42
C ASN A 808 -98.56 -11.94 -4.50
N SER A 809 -97.69 -12.87 -4.86
CA SER A 809 -97.97 -14.29 -4.99
C SER A 809 -97.36 -15.10 -3.86
N THR A 810 -97.99 -16.23 -3.55
CA THR A 810 -97.50 -17.24 -2.60
C THR A 810 -97.32 -18.61 -3.27
N VAL A 811 -97.43 -18.67 -4.60
CA VAL A 811 -97.23 -19.91 -5.35
C VAL A 811 -95.77 -20.37 -5.28
N THR A 812 -95.56 -21.67 -5.41
CA THR A 812 -94.24 -22.30 -5.15
C THR A 812 -93.53 -22.77 -6.42
N THR A 813 -94.12 -22.61 -7.60
CA THR A 813 -93.51 -22.97 -8.90
C THR A 813 -93.64 -21.83 -9.89
N LEU A 814 -92.65 -21.68 -10.78
CA LEU A 814 -92.64 -20.62 -11.81
C LEU A 814 -93.82 -20.76 -12.78
N GLN A 815 -94.23 -22.00 -13.11
CA GLN A 815 -95.42 -22.25 -13.93
C GLN A 815 -96.69 -21.73 -13.27
N ASN A 816 -96.87 -21.97 -11.96
CA ASN A 816 -98.05 -21.47 -11.25
C ASN A 816 -98.02 -19.95 -11.08
N LEU A 817 -96.81 -19.36 -10.98
CA LEU A 817 -96.65 -17.92 -10.99
C LEU A 817 -97.12 -17.33 -12.32
N VAL A 818 -96.64 -17.85 -13.44
CA VAL A 818 -97.09 -17.40 -14.77
C VAL A 818 -98.60 -17.56 -14.92
N ASN A 819 -99.18 -18.72 -14.58
CA ASN A 819 -100.62 -18.97 -14.67
C ASN A 819 -101.48 -18.06 -13.78
N GLN A 820 -100.90 -17.53 -12.69
CA GLN A 820 -101.59 -16.55 -11.84
C GLN A 820 -101.61 -15.15 -12.46
N VAL A 821 -100.60 -14.83 -13.27
CA VAL A 821 -100.36 -13.49 -13.80
C VAL A 821 -100.94 -13.33 -15.20
N PHE A 822 -100.89 -14.39 -16.00
CA PHE A 822 -101.48 -14.49 -17.33
C PHE A 822 -102.54 -15.61 -17.34
N THR A 823 -103.64 -15.37 -18.04
CA THR A 823 -104.72 -16.37 -18.20
C THR A 823 -104.60 -17.02 -19.59
N ASP A 824 -104.81 -18.34 -19.69
CA ASP A 824 -105.00 -18.98 -20.99
C ASP A 824 -106.36 -18.59 -21.62
N ALA A 825 -106.57 -18.95 -22.89
CA ALA A 825 -107.77 -18.61 -23.66
C ALA A 825 -109.11 -19.16 -23.08
N ASN A 826 -109.11 -19.89 -21.95
CA ASN A 826 -110.29 -20.54 -21.38
C ASN A 826 -110.76 -19.99 -20.03
N GLY A 827 -110.21 -18.88 -19.53
CA GLY A 827 -110.84 -17.96 -18.57
C GLY A 827 -111.53 -18.54 -17.32
N ALA A 828 -110.87 -18.48 -16.16
CA ALA A 828 -111.46 -18.03 -14.88
C ALA A 828 -110.44 -18.04 -13.72
N THR A 829 -110.09 -16.86 -13.19
CA THR A 829 -110.02 -16.56 -11.73
C THR A 829 -109.98 -15.05 -11.49
N THR A 830 -110.67 -14.60 -10.44
CA THR A 830 -110.71 -13.21 -9.94
C THR A 830 -109.34 -12.71 -9.46
N GLY A 831 -108.88 -11.57 -9.98
CA GLY A 831 -107.62 -10.91 -9.61
C GLY A 831 -106.61 -10.72 -10.76
N ASN A 832 -106.89 -11.28 -11.94
CA ASN A 832 -106.01 -11.26 -13.10
C ASN A 832 -106.24 -10.00 -13.96
N GLN A 833 -105.17 -9.44 -14.54
CA GLN A 833 -105.24 -8.37 -15.55
C GLN A 833 -105.53 -9.02 -16.92
N GLU A 834 -106.60 -8.62 -17.61
CA GLU A 834 -106.74 -8.89 -19.05
C GLU A 834 -105.57 -8.20 -19.77
N LEU A 835 -104.69 -8.96 -20.43
CA LEU A 835 -103.56 -8.38 -21.12
C LEU A 835 -103.60 -8.64 -22.62
N ALA A 836 -103.41 -7.55 -23.34
CA ALA A 836 -103.27 -7.48 -24.79
C ALA A 836 -101.87 -7.95 -25.25
N VAL A 837 -101.73 -8.11 -26.56
CA VAL A 837 -100.46 -8.39 -27.27
C VAL A 837 -99.34 -7.48 -26.78
N ASN A 838 -98.14 -8.03 -26.60
CA ASN A 838 -96.94 -7.28 -26.20
C ASN A 838 -97.14 -6.57 -24.85
N SER A 839 -97.21 -7.33 -23.76
CA SER A 839 -97.46 -6.84 -22.41
C SER A 839 -96.53 -7.45 -21.36
N ALA A 840 -96.29 -6.73 -20.27
CA ALA A 840 -95.43 -7.18 -19.17
C ALA A 840 -96.12 -7.07 -17.80
N ALA A 841 -95.71 -7.94 -16.88
CA ALA A 841 -96.18 -7.94 -15.51
C ALA A 841 -95.02 -8.15 -14.51
N LEU A 842 -94.97 -7.31 -13.48
CA LEU A 842 -94.03 -7.44 -12.36
C LEU A 842 -94.74 -8.03 -11.15
N VAL A 843 -94.22 -9.14 -10.61
CA VAL A 843 -94.89 -9.90 -9.54
C VAL A 843 -93.91 -10.33 -8.48
N GLN A 844 -94.24 -10.07 -7.21
CA GLN A 844 -93.43 -10.48 -6.08
C GLN A 844 -93.96 -11.79 -5.47
N VAL A 845 -93.10 -12.81 -5.37
CA VAL A 845 -93.37 -14.05 -4.63
C VAL A 845 -92.76 -13.93 -3.23
N THR A 846 -93.58 -14.02 -2.18
CA THR A 846 -93.15 -13.69 -0.81
C THR A 846 -92.72 -14.89 0.03
N THR A 847 -92.93 -16.11 -0.45
CA THR A 847 -92.70 -17.34 0.32
C THR A 847 -92.31 -18.51 -0.59
N GLY A 848 -91.56 -19.48 -0.08
CA GLY A 848 -91.19 -20.71 -0.81
C GLY A 848 -89.85 -20.61 -1.56
N ALA A 849 -89.46 -21.69 -2.24
CA ALA A 849 -88.15 -21.85 -2.89
C ALA A 849 -87.93 -20.88 -4.08
N ILE A 850 -89.01 -20.37 -4.67
CA ILE A 850 -88.97 -19.40 -5.76
C ILE A 850 -89.21 -17.96 -5.26
N ALA A 851 -89.09 -17.67 -3.97
CA ALA A 851 -89.29 -16.32 -3.44
C ALA A 851 -88.36 -15.31 -4.16
N GLY A 852 -88.93 -14.20 -4.62
CA GLY A 852 -88.24 -13.25 -5.49
C GLY A 852 -89.21 -12.33 -6.23
N THR A 853 -88.67 -11.38 -6.99
CA THR A 853 -89.47 -10.52 -7.86
C THR A 853 -89.28 -10.97 -9.30
N TYR A 854 -90.36 -11.27 -10.00
CA TYR A 854 -90.31 -11.76 -11.36
C TYR A 854 -90.90 -10.74 -12.32
N LEU A 855 -90.21 -10.56 -13.44
CA LEU A 855 -90.74 -9.87 -14.59
C LEU A 855 -91.13 -10.94 -15.61
N VAL A 856 -92.39 -10.89 -16.02
CA VAL A 856 -93.00 -11.84 -16.96
C VAL A 856 -93.48 -11.05 -18.16
N ILE A 857 -93.06 -11.41 -19.36
CA ILE A 857 -93.31 -10.65 -20.59
C ILE A 857 -93.90 -11.59 -21.64
N ASN A 858 -95.04 -11.21 -22.22
CA ASN A 858 -95.72 -11.95 -23.29
C ASN A 858 -95.59 -11.19 -24.62
N ASP A 859 -95.04 -11.84 -25.65
CA ASP A 859 -94.83 -11.25 -26.98
C ASP A 859 -96.05 -11.33 -27.92
N SER A 860 -97.05 -12.16 -27.62
CA SER A 860 -98.08 -12.54 -28.60
C SER A 860 -99.53 -12.49 -28.08
N THR A 861 -100.48 -12.73 -29.01
CA THR A 861 -101.92 -12.89 -28.72
C THR A 861 -102.25 -14.20 -28.01
N ASP A 862 -101.35 -15.19 -28.04
CA ASP A 862 -101.66 -16.59 -27.72
C ASP A 862 -101.46 -16.91 -26.22
N GLY A 863 -101.29 -15.88 -25.40
CA GLY A 863 -100.93 -15.99 -23.98
C GLY A 863 -99.51 -16.50 -23.79
N PHE A 864 -99.05 -16.56 -22.52
CA PHE A 864 -97.67 -16.92 -22.21
C PHE A 864 -97.30 -18.35 -22.65
N GLN A 865 -96.30 -18.48 -23.52
CA GLN A 865 -95.71 -19.70 -24.03
C GLN A 865 -94.42 -20.02 -23.25
N SER A 866 -94.41 -21.12 -22.51
CA SER A 866 -93.30 -21.50 -21.62
C SER A 866 -91.92 -21.65 -22.26
N SER A 867 -91.86 -21.81 -23.59
CA SER A 867 -90.63 -21.97 -24.37
C SER A 867 -90.24 -20.77 -25.22
N ASN A 868 -91.08 -19.73 -25.27
CA ASN A 868 -90.84 -18.54 -26.10
C ASN A 868 -90.88 -17.25 -25.30
N ASP A 869 -91.82 -17.13 -24.38
CA ASP A 869 -92.00 -15.92 -23.59
C ASP A 869 -90.98 -15.79 -22.45
N LEU A 870 -90.71 -14.55 -22.08
CA LEU A 870 -89.64 -14.21 -21.15
C LEU A 870 -90.13 -14.23 -19.71
N LEU A 871 -89.41 -14.97 -18.88
CA LEU A 871 -89.49 -14.97 -17.43
C LEU A 871 -88.10 -14.75 -16.87
N MET A 872 -87.95 -13.71 -16.06
CA MET A 872 -86.66 -13.37 -15.44
C MET A 872 -86.85 -12.98 -13.98
N ASN A 873 -85.88 -13.38 -13.15
CA ASN A 873 -85.87 -13.07 -11.72
C ASN A 873 -85.03 -11.82 -11.46
N ILE A 874 -85.62 -10.81 -10.85
CA ILE A 874 -84.95 -9.59 -10.40
C ILE A 874 -84.76 -9.70 -8.89
N THR A 875 -83.58 -10.16 -8.48
CA THR A 875 -83.29 -10.48 -7.08
C THR A 875 -82.76 -9.31 -6.26
N GLY A 876 -82.00 -8.38 -6.85
CA GLY A 876 -81.50 -7.20 -6.14
C GLY A 876 -82.22 -5.94 -6.56
N PHE A 877 -83.42 -5.79 -6.05
CA PHE A 877 -84.23 -4.60 -6.25
C PHE A 877 -83.71 -3.45 -5.37
N THR A 878 -83.10 -2.41 -5.95
CA THR A 878 -82.72 -1.20 -5.19
C THR A 878 -83.81 -0.14 -5.30
N GLY A 879 -84.73 -0.08 -4.31
CA GLY A 879 -85.83 0.90 -4.27
C GLY A 879 -87.09 0.38 -3.59
N THR A 880 -88.20 1.13 -3.68
CA THR A 880 -89.54 0.65 -3.29
C THR A 880 -90.26 0.04 -4.49
N LEU A 881 -90.85 -1.16 -4.35
CA LEU A 881 -91.66 -1.78 -5.40
C LEU A 881 -92.72 -0.78 -5.92
N PRO A 882 -92.92 -0.64 -7.25
CA PRO A 882 -93.93 0.28 -7.80
C PRO A 882 -95.30 -0.01 -7.19
N ALA A 883 -96.26 0.92 -7.16
CA ALA A 883 -97.61 0.62 -6.65
C ALA A 883 -98.34 -0.44 -7.49
N LEU A 884 -99.36 -1.10 -6.93
CA LEU A 884 -100.21 -2.04 -7.70
C LEU A 884 -100.89 -1.31 -8.87
N GLY A 885 -100.93 -1.95 -10.04
CA GLY A 885 -101.52 -1.37 -11.26
C GLY A 885 -100.49 -0.94 -12.31
N SER A 886 -100.86 -0.01 -13.19
CA SER A 886 -100.04 0.40 -14.35
C SER A 886 -98.71 1.03 -13.93
N ILE A 887 -97.62 0.59 -14.56
CA ILE A 887 -96.27 1.11 -14.38
C ILE A 887 -95.88 1.84 -15.69
N PRO A 888 -95.30 3.05 -15.63
CA PRO A 888 -94.72 3.67 -16.82
C PRO A 888 -93.69 2.76 -17.46
N VAL A 889 -93.91 2.38 -18.72
CA VAL A 889 -93.05 1.43 -19.47
C VAL A 889 -91.60 1.89 -19.47
N GLY A 890 -91.36 3.19 -19.68
CA GLY A 890 -90.01 3.78 -19.68
C GLY A 890 -89.26 3.73 -18.35
N ASN A 891 -89.88 3.27 -17.25
CA ASN A 891 -89.15 3.06 -15.99
C ASN A 891 -88.25 1.82 -16.05
N PHE A 892 -88.63 0.81 -16.84
CA PHE A 892 -87.95 -0.50 -16.93
C PHE A 892 -87.46 -0.83 -18.33
N PHE A 893 -88.08 -0.31 -19.39
CA PHE A 893 -87.76 -0.68 -20.77
C PHE A 893 -87.17 0.50 -21.54
N VAL A 894 -86.32 0.19 -22.54
CA VAL A 894 -85.75 1.16 -23.50
C VAL A 894 -86.82 1.69 -24.44
#